data_AF-A0A239EQ40-F1
#
_entry.id   AF-A0A239EQ40-F1
#
_cell.length_a   1.000
_cell.length_b   1.000
_cell.length_c   1.000
_cell.angle_alpha   90.00
_cell.angle_beta   90.00
_cell.angle_gamma   90.00
#
_symmetry.space_group_name_H-M   'P 1'
#
loop_
_entity.id
_entity.type
_entity.pdbx_description
1 polymer ?
#
loop_
_entity_poly.entity_id
_entity_poly.type
_entity_poly.pdbx_seq_one_letter_code
_entity_poly.pdbx_strand_id
1 'polypeptide(L)'
;MDNKLLSARRIQTTMNRTMTRLGLALLAGLFAPSLLAANLQSVDVASLPGDRVELRLGFDEPVAAPRGYTIEQPARIALDLPGVQNRLGSKNRELGVGNARSLTVVEAKDRTRLIINLTSLVPYSTRTQGNNLIILVGQGGGAPAAAASSAPAAAPAYAAAPRPVQPKPYVPVGKAIRNIDFQRGEQGEGNVVIDLSDPSVSPDIQEQGGKIRLDFPRTQLPDSLRVRLDVKDFATPVQFVNASAAGDKASIVIEPSGLYDYLVFQTDNRMTVSIKPMTAGDAEKRKKDSFAYTGEKLSLNFQDIDVRSVLQLIADFTDLNLVASDTVQGNITLRLQNVPWDQALDLVLKTKGLDKRKVGNVLLVAPADEIAARERQELEAQKQIAELAPLRRELIQVNYAKASDIAKLFQSVTGTSSGPGAQPAAGSDNRGSITVDDRTNAIIAYQTQDRLDELRRIVSQLDIPVRQVMIEARIVEASVDYTKELGVQWGGSLNNRGNFNISGGANSTSNAFVDLGVTTATPTSGIGIGFVTDNTTLDLQLNAMEKTGNGEVVSQPKVVTSDKETAKILKGSEIPYQEASSSGATSVSFKEAALSLEVTPQITPDNRIIMQVKVNKDEPDYQNAVLGVPPIKKNEVNAKVLVNDGETIVIGGVFSNTQTKTTSKVPFLGDVPVVGRLFKNDYVQDTKNELLVFLTPRIMNNQAIAIDR
;
A
#
# COMPACT_ATOMS: atom_id res chain seq x y z
N MET A 1 -7.19 49.48 42.97
CA MET A 1 -7.99 48.69 43.92
C MET A 1 -8.01 47.28 43.34
N ASP A 2 -7.18 46.31 43.69
CA ASP A 2 -6.24 46.10 44.80
C ASP A 2 -5.09 45.20 44.28
N ASN A 3 -3.83 45.65 44.41
CA ASN A 3 -2.79 45.11 45.32
C ASN A 3 -2.50 43.60 45.13
N LYS A 4 -1.27 43.09 44.98
CA LYS A 4 0.08 43.59 45.24
C LYS A 4 1.05 42.55 44.67
N LEU A 5 1.93 42.94 43.75
CA LEU A 5 3.18 42.20 43.47
C LEU A 5 4.28 42.80 44.33
N LEU A 6 4.79 41.97 45.24
CA LEU A 6 5.82 42.27 46.22
C LEU A 6 7.19 42.41 45.56
N SER A 7 7.87 43.48 45.95
CA SER A 7 9.27 43.73 45.74
C SER A 7 10.13 43.16 46.88
N ALA A 8 11.37 42.81 46.52
CA ALA A 8 12.61 42.94 47.29
C ALA A 8 12.93 41.99 48.47
N ARG A 9 14.09 41.30 48.37
CA ARG A 9 15.22 41.28 49.34
C ARG A 9 16.26 40.21 48.90
N ARG A 10 17.48 40.61 48.51
CA ARG A 10 18.72 40.83 49.31
C ARG A 10 19.63 39.59 49.43
N ILE A 11 20.81 39.72 48.81
CA ILE A 11 22.19 39.54 49.33
C ILE A 11 22.57 38.20 49.97
N GLN A 12 23.52 37.50 49.33
CA GLN A 12 24.64 36.69 49.88
C GLN A 12 25.27 35.91 48.69
N THR A 13 26.56 35.75 48.44
CA THR A 13 27.81 36.07 49.13
C THR A 13 28.93 36.02 48.08
N THR A 14 29.89 36.91 48.24
CA THR A 14 31.26 36.89 47.72
C THR A 14 31.93 35.52 47.71
N MET A 15 32.76 35.27 46.67
CA MET A 15 34.07 34.59 46.70
C MET A 15 34.25 33.72 45.45
N ASN A 16 34.56 34.36 44.31
CA ASN A 16 34.99 33.67 43.10
C ASN A 16 35.83 34.61 42.23
N ARG A 17 37.13 34.73 42.58
CA ARG A 17 38.26 35.13 41.71
C ARG A 17 39.45 35.50 42.59
N THR A 18 40.26 34.51 42.98
CA THR A 18 41.71 34.61 43.28
C THR A 18 42.24 33.31 43.92
N MET A 19 41.92 32.14 43.35
CA MET A 19 42.71 30.92 43.59
C MET A 19 42.94 30.12 42.29
N THR A 20 43.14 30.86 41.21
CA THR A 20 43.96 30.41 40.08
C THR A 20 45.38 30.84 40.43
N ARG A 21 46.24 29.92 40.89
CA ARG A 21 47.73 29.95 40.72
C ARG A 21 48.55 28.98 41.60
N LEU A 22 47.97 28.04 42.36
CA LEU A 22 48.77 27.03 43.07
C LEU A 22 48.25 25.58 43.05
N GLY A 23 47.16 25.30 42.31
CA GLY A 23 46.63 23.93 42.13
C GLY A 23 46.86 23.35 40.73
N LEU A 24 47.53 24.11 39.84
CA LEU A 24 47.69 23.77 38.41
C LEU A 24 49.12 23.29 38.06
N ALA A 25 49.96 22.96 39.04
CA ALA A 25 51.34 22.52 38.83
C ALA A 25 51.76 21.27 39.62
N LEU A 26 50.87 20.64 40.40
CA LEU A 26 51.20 19.47 41.23
C LEU A 26 50.35 18.21 40.94
N LEU A 27 49.67 18.18 39.80
CA LEU A 27 48.94 17.02 39.28
C LEU A 27 49.40 16.69 37.83
N ALA A 28 50.68 16.90 37.55
CA ALA A 28 51.31 16.69 36.24
C ALA A 28 52.39 15.60 36.25
N GLY A 29 52.47 14.79 37.32
CA GLY A 29 53.41 13.70 37.39
C GLY A 29 52.88 12.64 38.32
N LEU A 30 52.20 11.63 37.76
CA LEU A 30 52.17 10.24 38.19
C LEU A 30 51.15 9.49 37.31
N PHE A 31 51.68 8.64 36.42
CA PHE A 31 51.02 7.64 35.58
C PHE A 31 50.10 8.11 34.43
N ALA A 32 50.68 8.78 33.43
CA ALA A 32 50.25 8.57 32.05
C ALA A 32 50.95 7.28 31.53
N PRO A 33 50.24 6.21 31.14
CA PRO A 33 50.87 5.21 30.29
C PRO A 33 51.10 5.90 28.93
N SER A 34 52.35 6.24 28.64
CA SER A 34 52.76 6.49 27.27
C SER A 34 52.41 5.24 26.46
N LEU A 35 51.43 5.37 25.55
CA LEU A 35 51.23 4.38 24.48
C LEU A 35 52.50 4.42 23.63
N LEU A 36 53.43 3.53 23.96
CA LEU A 36 54.57 3.24 23.10
C LEU A 36 54.03 2.72 21.76
N ALA A 37 54.67 3.13 20.67
CA ALA A 37 54.22 2.78 19.33
C ALA A 37 54.60 1.32 19.04
N ALA A 38 53.61 0.43 19.06
CA ALA A 38 53.82 -0.98 18.74
C ALA A 38 54.11 -1.16 17.24
N ASN A 39 55.15 -1.89 16.89
CA ASN A 39 55.49 -2.24 15.50
C ASN A 39 54.86 -3.58 15.13
N LEU A 40 54.10 -3.60 14.03
CA LEU A 40 53.60 -4.84 13.44
C LEU A 40 54.74 -5.57 12.71
N GLN A 41 55.14 -6.74 13.22
CA GLN A 41 56.32 -7.48 12.76
C GLN A 41 55.98 -8.68 11.87
N SER A 42 54.90 -9.41 12.19
CA SER A 42 54.51 -10.62 11.45
C SER A 42 53.00 -10.72 11.25
N VAL A 43 52.62 -11.41 10.17
CA VAL A 43 51.25 -11.87 9.91
C VAL A 43 51.36 -13.36 9.60
N ASP A 44 50.74 -14.19 10.41
CA ASP A 44 50.60 -15.62 10.16
C ASP A 44 49.14 -15.93 9.79
N VAL A 45 48.94 -16.83 8.85
CA VAL A 45 47.61 -17.20 8.34
C VAL A 45 47.45 -18.70 8.46
N ALA A 46 46.38 -19.14 9.11
CA ALA A 46 46.04 -20.56 9.23
C ALA A 46 44.59 -20.80 8.79
N SER A 47 44.36 -21.85 8.00
CA SER A 47 43.01 -22.37 7.75
C SER A 47 42.57 -23.24 8.92
N LEU A 48 41.35 -23.00 9.39
CA LEU A 48 40.67 -23.81 10.38
C LEU A 48 39.53 -24.60 9.70
N PRO A 49 39.13 -25.77 10.24
CA PRO A 49 38.00 -26.53 9.71
C PRO A 49 36.71 -25.67 9.66
N GLY A 50 35.95 -25.82 8.57
CA GLY A 50 34.70 -25.06 8.33
C GLY A 50 34.89 -23.72 7.61
N ASP A 51 35.81 -23.65 6.65
CA ASP A 51 36.13 -22.45 5.84
C ASP A 51 36.48 -21.20 6.68
N ARG A 52 37.10 -21.44 7.85
CA ARG A 52 37.52 -20.42 8.79
C ARG A 52 38.97 -20.04 8.54
N VAL A 53 39.28 -18.76 8.72
CA VAL A 53 40.64 -18.23 8.59
C VAL A 53 41.03 -17.54 9.89
N GLU A 54 42.15 -17.96 10.46
CA GLU A 54 42.80 -17.27 11.57
C GLU A 54 43.97 -16.45 11.04
N LEU A 55 43.93 -15.13 11.27
CA LEU A 55 45.06 -14.24 11.05
C LEU A 55 45.67 -13.87 12.39
N ARG A 56 46.93 -14.23 12.61
CA ARG A 56 47.69 -13.88 13.81
C ARG A 56 48.69 -12.79 13.47
N LEU A 57 48.47 -11.60 14.01
CA LEU A 57 49.33 -10.43 13.86
C LEU A 57 50.29 -10.35 15.06
N GLY A 58 51.60 -10.39 14.82
CA GLY A 58 52.62 -10.29 15.86
C GLY A 58 53.16 -8.86 16.02
N PHE A 59 53.23 -8.38 17.26
CA PHE A 59 53.74 -7.05 17.62
C PHE A 59 54.94 -7.15 18.59
N ASP A 60 55.76 -6.11 18.67
CA ASP A 60 56.81 -5.99 19.70
C ASP A 60 56.28 -5.65 21.09
N GLU A 61 55.09 -5.04 21.17
CA GLU A 61 54.41 -4.67 22.41
C GLU A 61 52.91 -5.01 22.37
N PRO A 62 52.23 -5.15 23.52
CA PRO A 62 50.78 -5.37 23.57
C PRO A 62 50.00 -4.22 22.93
N VAL A 63 49.11 -4.54 21.99
CA VAL A 63 48.27 -3.56 21.27
C VAL A 63 46.86 -3.45 21.84
N ALA A 64 46.28 -2.24 21.75
CA ALA A 64 44.88 -2.02 22.08
C ALA A 64 43.94 -2.73 21.08
N ALA A 65 42.69 -2.99 21.49
CA ALA A 65 41.70 -3.62 20.63
C ALA A 65 41.44 -2.79 19.34
N PRO A 66 41.45 -3.41 18.15
CA PRO A 66 41.24 -2.69 16.89
C PRO A 66 39.79 -2.18 16.77
N ARG A 67 39.61 -1.06 16.06
CA ARG A 67 38.27 -0.60 15.64
C ARG A 67 37.98 -1.10 14.23
N GLY A 68 36.84 -1.76 14.01
CA GLY A 68 36.58 -2.44 12.76
C GLY A 68 35.27 -2.05 12.08
N TYR A 69 35.26 -2.02 10.75
CA TYR A 69 34.07 -1.84 9.94
C TYR A 69 34.09 -2.76 8.72
N THR A 70 32.90 -3.09 8.20
CA THR A 70 32.76 -3.98 7.04
C THR A 70 32.03 -3.31 5.89
N ILE A 71 32.43 -3.66 4.68
CA ILE A 71 31.83 -3.21 3.42
C ILE A 71 31.38 -4.46 2.67
N GLU A 72 30.17 -4.47 2.11
CA GLU A 72 29.63 -5.62 1.38
C GLU A 72 30.02 -5.63 -0.10
N GLN A 73 29.99 -4.46 -0.75
CA GLN A 73 30.23 -4.33 -2.19
C GLN A 73 31.38 -3.34 -2.48
N PRO A 74 32.62 -3.83 -2.68
CA PRO A 74 33.09 -5.22 -2.56
C PRO A 74 33.32 -5.66 -1.09
N ALA A 75 33.26 -6.98 -0.84
CA ALA A 75 33.34 -7.56 0.51
C ALA A 75 34.71 -7.30 1.17
N ARG A 76 34.74 -6.47 2.21
CA ARG A 76 35.98 -6.05 2.91
C ARG A 76 35.76 -5.92 4.41
N ILE A 77 36.75 -6.34 5.20
CA ILE A 77 36.89 -6.00 6.63
C ILE A 77 38.02 -4.98 6.75
N ALA A 78 37.76 -3.83 7.35
CA ALA A 78 38.77 -2.83 7.65
C ALA A 78 38.94 -2.69 9.17
N LEU A 79 40.16 -2.85 9.68
CA LEU A 79 40.52 -2.74 11.10
C LEU A 79 41.54 -1.62 11.30
N ASP A 80 41.20 -0.63 12.12
CA ASP A 80 42.07 0.47 12.52
C ASP A 80 42.78 0.14 13.84
N LEU A 81 44.11 0.12 13.79
CA LEU A 81 45.01 -0.06 14.93
C LEU A 81 45.64 1.30 15.32
N PRO A 82 45.26 1.90 16.45
CA PRO A 82 45.82 3.17 16.88
C PRO A 82 47.28 3.00 17.36
N GLY A 83 48.17 3.92 16.97
CA GLY A 83 49.56 3.95 17.45
C GLY A 83 50.46 2.81 16.94
N VAL A 84 50.03 2.02 15.96
CA VAL A 84 50.83 0.93 15.37
C VAL A 84 51.57 1.40 14.13
N GLN A 85 52.85 1.03 13.98
CA GLN A 85 53.65 1.24 12.74
C GLN A 85 53.81 -0.07 11.97
N ASN A 86 53.82 -0.02 10.64
CA ASN A 86 53.96 -1.23 9.80
C ASN A 86 55.44 -1.58 9.55
N ARG A 87 55.90 -2.74 10.03
CA ARG A 87 57.25 -3.28 9.73
C ARG A 87 57.24 -4.63 9.00
N LEU A 88 56.13 -5.01 8.35
CA LEU A 88 56.02 -6.28 7.60
C LEU A 88 56.83 -6.32 6.29
N GLY A 89 57.43 -5.21 5.85
CA GLY A 89 58.19 -5.13 4.59
C GLY A 89 57.32 -5.08 3.31
N SER A 90 56.04 -5.47 3.38
CA SER A 90 55.08 -5.34 2.26
C SER A 90 53.75 -4.70 2.71
N LYS A 91 53.18 -3.85 1.83
CA LYS A 91 51.89 -3.19 2.06
C LYS A 91 50.70 -4.03 1.65
N ASN A 92 50.89 -5.02 0.79
CA ASN A 92 49.85 -5.92 0.32
C ASN A 92 50.39 -7.35 0.37
N ARG A 93 49.58 -8.26 0.91
CA ARG A 93 49.90 -9.68 1.01
C ARG A 93 48.70 -10.50 0.55
N GLU A 94 48.92 -11.40 -0.40
CA GLU A 94 47.90 -12.37 -0.77
C GLU A 94 47.80 -13.42 0.33
N LEU A 95 46.57 -13.64 0.82
CA LEU A 95 46.29 -14.62 1.87
C LEU A 95 45.90 -15.95 1.26
N GLY A 96 45.12 -15.94 0.17
CA GLY A 96 44.81 -17.10 -0.68
C GLY A 96 44.17 -18.31 0.03
N VAL A 97 43.72 -18.16 1.28
CA VAL A 97 43.25 -19.25 2.14
C VAL A 97 41.83 -18.95 2.60
N GLY A 98 40.93 -19.91 2.37
CA GLY A 98 39.51 -19.82 2.71
C GLY A 98 38.82 -18.61 2.07
N ASN A 99 38.00 -17.91 2.85
CA ASN A 99 37.27 -16.74 2.39
C ASN A 99 38.12 -15.44 2.30
N ALA A 100 39.35 -15.42 2.82
CA ALA A 100 40.23 -14.24 2.81
C ALA A 100 41.18 -14.23 1.60
N ARG A 101 41.06 -13.20 0.75
CA ARG A 101 41.84 -13.09 -0.51
C ARG A 101 43.16 -12.37 -0.34
N SER A 102 43.15 -11.17 0.24
CA SER A 102 44.35 -10.38 0.47
C SER A 102 44.22 -9.47 1.68
N LEU A 103 45.36 -9.11 2.25
CA LEU A 103 45.52 -8.16 3.35
C LEU A 103 46.32 -6.96 2.86
N THR A 104 45.73 -5.78 2.90
CA THR A 104 46.40 -4.50 2.64
C THR A 104 46.60 -3.74 3.94
N VAL A 105 47.84 -3.33 4.21
CA VAL A 105 48.22 -2.53 5.38
C VAL A 105 48.51 -1.10 4.94
N VAL A 106 47.72 -0.15 5.43
CA VAL A 106 47.83 1.28 5.12
C VAL A 106 48.17 2.05 6.39
N GLU A 107 49.32 2.68 6.43
CA GLU A 107 49.78 3.47 7.58
C GLU A 107 49.40 4.95 7.40
N ALA A 108 48.82 5.55 8.44
CA ALA A 108 48.53 6.98 8.55
C ALA A 108 49.12 7.52 9.87
N LYS A 109 49.30 8.85 9.99
CA LYS A 109 50.06 9.49 11.09
C LYS A 109 49.69 9.02 12.51
N ASP A 110 48.44 8.65 12.77
CA ASP A 110 47.96 8.25 14.10
C ASP A 110 47.43 6.80 14.18
N ARG A 111 47.41 6.06 13.07
CA ARG A 111 46.83 4.70 13.01
C ARG A 111 47.31 3.89 11.80
N THR A 112 47.38 2.57 11.96
CA THR A 112 47.54 1.63 10.85
C THR A 112 46.21 0.95 10.55
N ARG A 113 45.75 1.01 9.30
CA ARG A 113 44.53 0.36 8.81
C ARG A 113 44.87 -0.94 8.09
N LEU A 114 44.30 -2.04 8.56
CA LEU A 114 44.35 -3.36 7.94
C LEU A 114 43.07 -3.56 7.12
N ILE A 115 43.17 -3.82 5.83
CA ILE A 115 42.04 -4.08 4.93
C ILE A 115 42.14 -5.51 4.42
N ILE A 116 41.23 -6.36 4.87
CA ILE A 116 41.11 -7.76 4.44
C ILE A 116 40.05 -7.81 3.33
N ASN A 117 40.45 -8.14 2.11
CA ASN A 117 39.53 -8.39 1.01
C ASN A 117 38.99 -9.82 1.10
N LEU A 118 37.67 -9.98 1.03
CA LEU A 118 36.97 -11.25 1.16
C LEU A 118 36.30 -11.67 -0.15
N THR A 119 35.99 -12.96 -0.29
CA THR A 119 35.14 -13.44 -1.39
C THR A 119 33.66 -13.16 -1.13
N SER A 120 33.23 -13.38 0.11
CA SER A 120 31.89 -13.11 0.62
C SER A 120 31.98 -12.50 2.02
N LEU A 121 31.03 -11.66 2.41
CA LEU A 121 31.06 -11.06 3.75
C LEU A 121 30.73 -12.12 4.81
N VAL A 122 31.66 -12.37 5.75
CA VAL A 122 31.47 -13.32 6.87
C VAL A 122 31.79 -12.65 8.19
N PRO A 123 31.18 -13.08 9.31
CA PRO A 123 31.47 -12.52 10.62
C PRO A 123 32.93 -12.72 11.00
N TYR A 124 33.49 -11.74 11.71
CA TYR A 124 34.82 -11.82 12.28
C TYR A 124 34.81 -11.55 13.78
N SER A 125 35.83 -12.03 14.47
CA SER A 125 36.09 -11.68 15.87
C SER A 125 37.58 -11.37 16.04
N THR A 126 37.89 -10.45 16.95
CA THR A 126 39.26 -10.08 17.28
C THR A 126 39.53 -10.37 18.76
N ARG A 127 40.71 -10.91 19.05
CA ARG A 127 41.17 -11.19 20.42
C ARG A 127 42.65 -10.83 20.53
N THR A 128 43.01 -10.06 21.56
CA THR A 128 44.41 -9.80 21.91
C THR A 128 44.91 -10.89 22.87
N GLN A 129 46.08 -11.48 22.59
CA GLN A 129 46.74 -12.47 23.44
C GLN A 129 48.24 -12.14 23.53
N GLY A 130 48.66 -11.54 24.66
CA GLY A 130 50.00 -11.00 24.81
C GLY A 130 50.29 -9.95 23.74
N ASN A 131 51.36 -10.15 22.98
CA ASN A 131 51.74 -9.27 21.86
C ASN A 131 51.16 -9.74 20.51
N ASN A 132 50.14 -10.60 20.51
CA ASN A 132 49.48 -11.04 19.28
C ASN A 132 48.03 -10.54 19.21
N LEU A 133 47.60 -10.07 18.05
CA LEU A 133 46.19 -9.87 17.72
C LEU A 133 45.73 -11.01 16.81
N ILE A 134 44.78 -11.79 17.29
CA ILE A 134 44.17 -12.89 16.55
C ILE A 134 42.85 -12.38 15.96
N ILE A 135 42.72 -12.47 14.65
CA ILE A 135 41.49 -12.17 13.91
C ILE A 135 40.98 -13.49 13.35
N LEU A 136 39.81 -13.92 13.83
CA LEU A 136 39.15 -15.11 13.34
C LEU A 136 38.01 -14.70 12.42
N VAL A 137 38.07 -15.12 11.16
CA VAL A 137 37.13 -14.80 10.09
C VAL A 137 36.35 -16.08 9.73
N GLY A 138 35.03 -16.10 9.95
CA GLY A 138 34.15 -17.24 9.70
C GLY A 138 33.30 -17.69 10.92
N GLN A 139 32.25 -18.48 10.67
CA GLN A 139 31.21 -18.81 11.66
C GLN A 139 31.66 -19.91 12.66
N GLY A 140 31.57 -19.63 13.95
CA GLY A 140 31.74 -20.62 15.02
C GLY A 140 30.44 -21.40 15.31
N GLY A 141 30.49 -22.73 15.27
CA GLY A 141 29.40 -23.61 15.66
C GLY A 141 29.73 -24.42 16.92
N GLY A 142 28.90 -24.25 17.97
CA GLY A 142 28.55 -25.28 18.96
C GLY A 142 29.47 -25.56 20.15
N ALA A 143 29.01 -25.20 21.36
CA ALA A 143 29.25 -25.99 22.57
C ALA A 143 28.19 -27.12 22.66
N PRO A 144 28.50 -28.29 23.24
CA PRO A 144 27.70 -29.50 23.03
C PRO A 144 26.42 -29.53 23.87
N ALA A 145 25.40 -30.14 23.28
CA ALA A 145 24.12 -30.47 23.89
C ALA A 145 24.29 -31.49 25.04
N ALA A 146 23.67 -31.21 26.18
CA ALA A 146 23.51 -32.16 27.27
C ALA A 146 22.08 -32.73 27.28
N ALA A 147 22.04 -34.02 27.54
CA ALA A 147 20.95 -34.97 27.47
C ALA A 147 19.69 -34.62 28.30
N ALA A 148 18.58 -35.20 27.85
CA ALA A 148 17.34 -35.34 28.58
C ALA A 148 17.50 -36.24 29.82
N SER A 149 16.78 -35.91 30.89
CA SER A 149 16.37 -36.86 31.93
C SER A 149 14.97 -36.51 32.46
N SER A 150 14.23 -37.56 32.75
CA SER A 150 12.80 -37.68 32.98
C SER A 150 12.31 -37.47 34.42
N ALA A 151 11.02 -37.08 34.51
CA ALA A 151 10.00 -37.41 35.53
C ALA A 151 9.92 -36.58 36.85
N PRO A 152 8.76 -36.55 37.56
CA PRO A 152 7.35 -36.76 37.16
C PRO A 152 6.39 -35.64 37.63
N ALA A 153 5.11 -35.82 37.31
CA ALA A 153 3.97 -34.99 37.67
C ALA A 153 3.64 -34.93 39.18
N ALA A 154 3.20 -33.75 39.64
CA ALA A 154 2.22 -33.59 40.73
C ALA A 154 1.57 -32.19 40.67
N ALA A 155 0.26 -32.14 40.86
CA ALA A 155 -0.54 -30.97 41.25
C ALA A 155 -1.49 -31.43 42.38
N PRO A 156 -2.23 -30.57 43.11
CA PRO A 156 -2.18 -29.10 43.23
C PRO A 156 -2.17 -28.61 44.70
N ALA A 157 -1.98 -27.30 44.95
CA ALA A 157 -2.48 -26.64 46.16
C ALA A 157 -2.68 -25.13 45.96
N TYR A 158 -3.87 -24.66 46.33
CA TYR A 158 -4.30 -23.26 46.34
C TYR A 158 -3.53 -22.43 47.36
N ALA A 159 -3.07 -21.22 46.99
CA ALA A 159 -3.18 -20.02 47.83
C ALA A 159 -2.66 -18.74 47.14
N ALA A 160 -3.49 -17.69 47.25
CA ALA A 160 -3.17 -16.27 47.34
C ALA A 160 -2.52 -15.54 46.14
N ALA A 161 -3.27 -14.57 45.62
CA ALA A 161 -2.78 -13.52 44.75
C ALA A 161 -1.76 -12.59 45.45
N PRO A 162 -0.74 -12.12 44.73
CA PRO A 162 -0.14 -10.81 44.99
C PRO A 162 -0.29 -9.84 43.80
N ARG A 163 -0.32 -8.57 44.17
CA ARG A 163 -0.42 -7.33 43.37
C ARG A 163 0.59 -7.22 42.21
N PRO A 164 0.33 -6.36 41.21
CA PRO A 164 1.15 -6.24 40.01
C PRO A 164 2.58 -5.79 40.33
N VAL A 165 3.56 -6.62 39.97
CA VAL A 165 4.96 -6.23 39.87
C VAL A 165 5.16 -5.51 38.54
N GLN A 166 5.69 -4.29 38.62
CA GLN A 166 6.20 -3.55 37.47
C GLN A 166 7.20 -4.43 36.71
N PRO A 167 7.12 -4.55 35.38
CA PRO A 167 8.10 -5.31 34.63
C PRO A 167 9.45 -4.60 34.74
N LYS A 168 10.38 -5.19 35.50
CA LYS A 168 11.81 -4.97 35.29
C LYS A 168 12.10 -5.34 33.82
N PRO A 169 12.76 -4.47 33.04
CA PRO A 169 13.09 -4.80 31.66
C PRO A 169 14.02 -6.02 31.65
N TYR A 170 13.50 -7.11 31.11
CA TYR A 170 14.25 -8.29 30.74
C TYR A 170 15.21 -7.88 29.62
N VAL A 171 16.50 -7.78 29.92
CA VAL A 171 17.55 -7.67 28.90
C VAL A 171 17.84 -9.11 28.43
N PRO A 172 17.49 -9.49 27.20
CA PRO A 172 17.88 -10.80 26.70
C PRO A 172 19.39 -10.80 26.50
N VAL A 173 20.07 -11.79 27.08
CA VAL A 173 21.41 -12.18 26.67
C VAL A 173 21.28 -12.91 25.35
N GLY A 174 21.20 -12.14 24.26
CA GLY A 174 21.05 -12.63 22.88
C GLY A 174 21.23 -11.47 21.89
N LYS A 175 21.65 -11.78 20.66
CA LYS A 175 21.78 -10.78 19.59
C LYS A 175 20.39 -10.18 19.31
N ALA A 176 20.28 -8.86 19.39
CA ALA A 176 19.05 -8.11 19.16
C ALA A 176 19.27 -6.83 18.32
N ILE A 177 18.21 -6.35 17.67
CA ILE A 177 18.15 -5.01 17.06
C ILE A 177 17.63 -4.05 18.13
N ARG A 178 18.37 -2.97 18.40
CA ARG A 178 18.08 -1.99 19.44
C ARG A 178 17.23 -0.83 18.94
N ASN A 179 17.45 -0.40 17.71
CA ASN A 179 16.73 0.73 17.12
C ASN A 179 16.76 0.64 15.60
N ILE A 180 15.73 1.19 14.96
CA ILE A 180 15.62 1.37 13.50
C ILE A 180 15.15 2.80 13.27
N ASP A 181 15.97 3.60 12.60
CA ASP A 181 15.72 5.00 12.32
C ASP A 181 15.86 5.28 10.81
N PHE A 182 15.25 6.37 10.35
CA PHE A 182 15.32 6.83 8.97
C PHE A 182 15.77 8.28 8.91
N GLN A 183 16.79 8.56 8.09
CA GLN A 183 17.35 9.90 7.92
C GLN A 183 17.52 10.22 6.44
N ARG A 184 17.24 11.47 6.07
CA ARG A 184 17.56 12.00 4.74
C ARG A 184 19.02 12.46 4.70
N GLY A 185 19.82 11.93 3.78
CA GLY A 185 21.18 12.38 3.54
C GLY A 185 21.26 13.63 2.65
N GLU A 186 22.42 14.28 2.64
CA GLU A 186 22.64 15.58 1.97
C GLU A 186 22.40 15.54 0.46
N GLN A 187 22.62 14.39 -0.18
CA GLN A 187 22.45 14.18 -1.62
C GLN A 187 21.05 13.67 -2.01
N GLY A 188 20.08 13.69 -1.09
CA GLY A 188 18.73 13.14 -1.33
C GLY A 188 18.65 11.62 -1.22
N GLU A 189 19.69 10.99 -0.68
CA GLU A 189 19.72 9.58 -0.31
C GLU A 189 18.83 9.30 0.92
N GLY A 190 18.18 8.14 0.94
CA GLY A 190 17.47 7.63 2.11
C GLY A 190 18.37 6.72 2.92
N ASN A 191 18.73 7.12 4.15
CA ASN A 191 19.58 6.36 5.04
C ASN A 191 18.73 5.65 6.09
N VAL A 192 18.68 4.31 6.01
CA VAL A 192 18.09 3.46 7.04
C VAL A 192 19.18 3.08 8.02
N VAL A 193 19.08 3.59 9.26
CA VAL A 193 20.09 3.42 10.30
C VAL A 193 19.58 2.39 11.32
N ILE A 194 20.32 1.29 11.47
CA ILE A 194 19.95 0.17 12.32
C ILE A 194 21.01 0.04 13.42
N ASP A 195 20.60 0.24 14.67
CA ASP A 195 21.48 0.03 15.82
C ASP A 195 21.36 -1.43 16.29
N LEU A 196 22.48 -2.14 16.27
CA LEU A 196 22.64 -3.54 16.58
C LEU A 196 23.19 -3.74 18.00
N SER A 197 22.82 -4.83 18.64
CA SER A 197 23.36 -5.20 19.96
C SER A 197 24.86 -5.54 19.94
N ASP A 198 25.38 -6.04 18.82
CA ASP A 198 26.76 -6.51 18.66
C ASP A 198 27.24 -6.31 17.21
N PRO A 199 28.51 -5.92 16.96
CA PRO A 199 29.08 -5.76 15.62
C PRO A 199 29.15 -7.05 14.80
N SER A 200 29.05 -8.23 15.43
CA SER A 200 29.05 -9.54 14.76
C SER A 200 27.68 -9.98 14.24
N VAL A 201 26.66 -9.11 14.31
CA VAL A 201 25.36 -9.33 13.68
C VAL A 201 25.47 -8.90 12.20
N SER A 202 25.27 -9.84 11.27
CA SER A 202 25.30 -9.57 9.83
C SER A 202 24.01 -10.07 9.17
N PRO A 203 23.34 -9.25 8.36
CA PRO A 203 22.15 -9.66 7.62
C PRO A 203 22.50 -10.46 6.35
N ASP A 204 21.57 -11.32 5.91
CA ASP A 204 21.46 -11.77 4.53
C ASP A 204 20.64 -10.73 3.75
N ILE A 205 21.19 -10.18 2.68
CA ILE A 205 20.60 -9.07 1.93
C ILE A 205 20.15 -9.59 0.58
N GLN A 206 18.85 -9.47 0.29
CA GLN A 206 18.25 -9.94 -0.94
C GLN A 206 17.42 -8.84 -1.59
N GLU A 207 17.64 -8.64 -2.88
CA GLU A 207 16.79 -7.77 -3.70
C GLU A 207 15.71 -8.61 -4.38
N GLN A 208 14.47 -8.50 -3.92
CA GLN A 208 13.33 -9.26 -4.43
C GLN A 208 12.19 -8.32 -4.81
N GLY A 209 11.85 -8.28 -6.11
CA GLY A 209 10.72 -7.48 -6.62
C GLY A 209 10.88 -5.97 -6.41
N GLY A 210 12.11 -5.45 -6.51
CA GLY A 210 12.41 -4.03 -6.28
C GLY A 210 12.38 -3.60 -4.81
N LYS A 211 12.39 -4.56 -3.88
CA LYS A 211 12.50 -4.34 -2.44
C LYS A 211 13.82 -4.90 -1.94
N ILE A 212 14.42 -4.22 -0.97
CA ILE A 212 15.65 -4.67 -0.29
C ILE A 212 15.23 -5.35 1.00
N ARG A 213 15.44 -6.65 1.11
CA ARG A 213 15.16 -7.45 2.32
C ARG A 213 16.47 -7.74 3.04
N LEU A 214 16.54 -7.37 4.31
CA LEU A 214 17.63 -7.67 5.23
C LEU A 214 17.14 -8.70 6.26
N ASP A 215 17.61 -9.93 6.15
CA ASP A 215 17.25 -11.04 7.05
C ASP A 215 18.38 -11.28 8.05
N PHE A 216 18.14 -11.01 9.33
CA PHE A 216 19.09 -11.21 10.42
C PHE A 216 18.83 -12.56 11.09
N PRO A 217 19.67 -13.58 10.87
CA PRO A 217 19.50 -14.89 11.51
C PRO A 217 19.81 -14.80 13.01
N ARG A 218 19.05 -15.54 13.83
CA ARG A 218 19.23 -15.64 15.29
C ARG A 218 19.29 -14.29 16.01
N THR A 219 18.52 -13.33 15.50
CA THR A 219 18.50 -11.95 16.00
C THR A 219 17.09 -11.59 16.43
N GLN A 220 16.92 -11.16 17.67
CA GLN A 220 15.63 -10.78 18.22
C GLN A 220 15.25 -9.35 17.82
N LEU A 221 14.00 -9.16 17.40
CA LEU A 221 13.40 -7.84 17.15
C LEU A 221 12.35 -7.57 18.25
N PRO A 222 12.60 -6.60 19.15
CA PRO A 222 11.62 -6.18 20.15
C PRO A 222 10.28 -5.79 19.54
N ASP A 223 9.18 -6.09 20.24
CA ASP A 223 7.82 -5.81 19.74
C ASP A 223 7.59 -4.33 19.44
N SER A 224 8.25 -3.43 20.17
CA SER A 224 8.21 -1.98 19.93
C SER A 224 8.78 -1.55 18.58
N LEU A 225 9.64 -2.37 17.96
CA LEU A 225 10.27 -2.10 16.67
C LEU A 225 9.59 -2.85 15.52
N ARG A 226 8.52 -3.62 15.78
CA ARG A 226 7.73 -4.31 14.74
C ARG A 226 6.74 -3.36 14.09
N VAL A 227 7.26 -2.30 13.49
CA VAL A 227 6.46 -1.21 12.92
C VAL A 227 6.81 -1.03 11.45
N ARG A 228 5.85 -0.44 10.73
CA ARG A 228 6.04 0.06 9.36
C ARG A 228 6.24 1.57 9.43
N LEU A 229 7.44 2.03 9.11
CA LEU A 229 7.75 3.45 8.98
C LEU A 229 7.33 3.93 7.59
N ASP A 230 6.50 4.96 7.52
CA ASP A 230 6.22 5.71 6.29
C ASP A 230 7.16 6.91 6.22
N VAL A 231 7.97 6.98 5.17
CA VAL A 231 9.04 7.97 5.01
C VAL A 231 8.90 8.78 3.72
N LYS A 232 7.72 8.75 3.10
CA LYS A 232 7.43 9.47 1.85
C LYS A 232 7.65 10.98 1.94
N ASP A 233 7.38 11.58 3.11
CA ASP A 233 7.49 13.02 3.32
C ASP A 233 8.94 13.53 3.30
N PHE A 234 9.92 12.63 3.38
CA PHE A 234 11.34 12.98 3.40
C PHE A 234 11.94 13.23 2.01
N ALA A 235 11.16 13.13 0.93
CA ALA A 235 11.61 13.35 -0.45
C ALA A 235 12.87 12.54 -0.81
N THR A 236 12.87 11.26 -0.41
CA THR A 236 13.92 10.27 -0.71
C THR A 236 13.33 9.18 -1.61
N PRO A 237 14.14 8.32 -2.25
CA PRO A 237 13.61 7.20 -3.02
C PRO A 237 12.87 6.16 -2.16
N VAL A 238 13.09 6.12 -0.84
CA VAL A 238 12.45 5.15 0.07
C VAL A 238 11.02 5.60 0.40
N GLN A 239 10.05 4.71 0.27
CA GLN A 239 8.67 4.97 0.67
C GLN A 239 8.34 4.35 2.03
N PHE A 240 8.74 3.10 2.25
CA PHE A 240 8.43 2.37 3.48
C PHE A 240 9.63 1.57 4.00
N VAL A 241 9.74 1.49 5.32
CA VAL A 241 10.65 0.56 6.00
C VAL A 241 9.81 -0.29 6.95
N ASN A 242 9.76 -1.60 6.71
CA ASN A 242 8.97 -2.54 7.48
C ASN A 242 9.88 -3.49 8.24
N ALA A 243 9.77 -3.52 9.57
CA ALA A 243 10.51 -4.44 10.40
C ALA A 243 9.57 -5.51 10.99
N SER A 244 9.91 -6.77 10.79
CA SER A 244 9.10 -7.91 11.20
C SER A 244 9.99 -9.02 11.77
N ALA A 245 9.41 -9.88 12.61
CA ALA A 245 10.09 -11.08 13.11
C ALA A 245 9.37 -12.31 12.57
N ALA A 246 10.11 -13.25 11.99
CA ALA A 246 9.57 -14.51 11.46
C ALA A 246 10.42 -15.67 12.00
N GLY A 247 9.87 -16.44 12.96
CA GLY A 247 10.63 -17.49 13.64
C GLY A 247 11.82 -16.93 14.43
N ASP A 248 13.01 -17.49 14.22
CA ASP A 248 14.27 -17.06 14.86
C ASP A 248 15.07 -16.06 14.00
N LYS A 249 14.40 -15.33 13.09
CA LYS A 249 15.02 -14.25 12.30
C LYS A 249 14.23 -12.96 12.38
N ALA A 250 14.94 -11.83 12.42
CA ALA A 250 14.39 -10.52 12.18
C ALA A 250 14.54 -10.17 10.70
N SER A 251 13.50 -9.63 10.06
CA SER A 251 13.52 -9.23 8.65
C SER A 251 13.13 -7.76 8.55
N ILE A 252 13.99 -6.95 7.92
CA ILE A 252 13.73 -5.55 7.60
C ILE A 252 13.56 -5.45 6.09
N VAL A 253 12.42 -4.98 5.63
CA VAL A 253 12.10 -4.80 4.21
C VAL A 253 12.01 -3.31 3.92
N ILE A 254 12.85 -2.84 3.01
CA ILE A 254 12.88 -1.46 2.53
C ILE A 254 12.20 -1.44 1.16
N GLU A 255 11.21 -0.56 1.00
CA GLU A 255 10.43 -0.38 -0.23
C GLU A 255 10.82 0.94 -0.90
N PRO A 256 11.81 0.93 -1.81
CA PRO A 256 12.16 2.08 -2.63
C PRO A 256 11.20 2.27 -3.82
N SER A 257 11.27 3.45 -4.43
CA SER A 257 10.49 3.84 -5.60
C SER A 257 11.38 4.31 -6.73
N GLY A 258 11.02 3.90 -7.95
CA GLY A 258 11.84 4.15 -9.14
C GLY A 258 13.09 3.27 -9.19
N LEU A 259 14.07 3.70 -9.98
CA LEU A 259 15.38 3.05 -10.08
C LEU A 259 16.28 3.58 -8.97
N TYR A 260 16.99 2.69 -8.28
CA TYR A 260 17.81 3.05 -7.14
C TYR A 260 19.13 2.28 -7.11
N ASP A 261 20.11 2.87 -6.43
CA ASP A 261 21.35 2.25 -6.01
C ASP A 261 21.31 2.11 -4.48
N TYR A 262 21.96 1.10 -3.92
CA TYR A 262 22.09 0.99 -2.47
C TYR A 262 23.51 0.62 -2.05
N LEU A 263 23.92 1.14 -0.90
CA LEU A 263 25.20 0.87 -0.27
C LEU A 263 24.95 0.47 1.18
N VAL A 264 25.48 -0.68 1.59
CA VAL A 264 25.42 -1.16 2.98
C VAL A 264 26.81 -1.09 3.58
N PHE A 265 26.89 -0.42 4.73
CA PHE A 265 28.12 -0.38 5.52
C PHE A 265 27.77 -0.46 7.00
N GLN A 266 28.62 -1.14 7.76
CA GLN A 266 28.44 -1.33 9.19
C GLN A 266 29.69 -0.84 9.91
N THR A 267 29.48 0.10 10.83
CA THR A 267 30.53 0.66 11.69
C THR A 267 30.16 0.36 13.14
N ASP A 268 30.98 -0.43 13.81
CA ASP A 268 30.71 -0.93 15.17
C ASP A 268 29.30 -1.57 15.26
N ASN A 269 28.46 -1.02 16.14
CA ASN A 269 27.09 -1.45 16.39
C ASN A 269 26.05 -0.77 15.49
N ARG A 270 26.45 0.02 14.49
CA ARG A 270 25.53 0.75 13.63
C ARG A 270 25.68 0.32 12.19
N MET A 271 24.59 -0.14 11.59
CA MET A 271 24.51 -0.47 10.18
C MET A 271 23.67 0.58 9.45
N THR A 272 24.20 1.09 8.35
CA THR A 272 23.49 2.07 7.51
C THR A 272 23.29 1.49 6.13
N VAL A 273 22.05 1.47 5.68
CA VAL A 273 21.67 1.20 4.29
C VAL A 273 21.36 2.54 3.64
N SER A 274 22.21 2.97 2.72
CA SER A 274 22.07 4.23 1.98
C SER A 274 21.48 3.96 0.61
N ILE A 275 20.27 4.46 0.32
CA ILE A 275 19.58 4.28 -0.96
C ILE A 275 19.60 5.59 -1.75
N LYS A 276 20.17 5.56 -2.96
CA LYS A 276 20.30 6.69 -3.88
C LYS A 276 19.40 6.53 -5.11
N PRO A 277 18.75 7.58 -5.62
CA PRO A 277 18.03 7.50 -6.88
C PRO A 277 19.00 7.33 -8.05
N MET A 278 18.68 6.45 -9.00
CA MET A 278 19.44 6.26 -10.24
C MET A 278 18.65 6.75 -11.46
N THR A 279 19.35 7.27 -12.46
CA THR A 279 18.74 7.60 -13.76
C THR A 279 18.60 6.35 -14.63
N ALA A 280 17.64 6.34 -15.56
CA ALA A 280 17.44 5.22 -16.49
C ALA A 280 18.68 4.90 -17.35
N GLY A 281 19.45 5.93 -17.73
CA GLY A 281 20.70 5.75 -18.48
C GLY A 281 21.81 5.07 -17.68
N ASP A 282 21.90 5.33 -16.38
CA ASP A 282 22.90 4.70 -15.49
C ASP A 282 22.49 3.28 -15.09
N ALA A 283 21.18 3.02 -14.95
CA ALA A 283 20.64 1.68 -14.71
C ALA A 283 20.83 0.76 -15.91
N GLU A 284 20.68 1.26 -17.15
CA GLU A 284 20.98 0.48 -18.36
C GLU A 284 22.47 0.18 -18.52
N LYS A 285 23.35 1.14 -18.23
CA LYS A 285 24.80 0.88 -18.20
C LYS A 285 25.13 -0.20 -17.18
N ARG A 286 24.57 -0.11 -15.97
CA ARG A 286 24.83 -1.12 -14.92
C ARG A 286 24.23 -2.49 -15.25
N LYS A 287 23.03 -2.58 -15.82
CA LYS A 287 22.44 -3.85 -16.30
C LYS A 287 23.25 -4.47 -17.44
N LYS A 288 23.81 -3.65 -18.34
CA LYS A 288 24.70 -4.10 -19.40
C LYS A 288 26.05 -4.58 -18.83
N ASP A 289 26.55 -3.93 -17.78
CA ASP A 289 27.82 -4.27 -17.15
C ASP A 289 27.73 -5.49 -16.20
N SER A 290 26.58 -5.74 -15.54
CA SER A 290 26.42 -6.83 -14.56
C SER A 290 25.99 -8.18 -15.13
N PHE A 291 25.42 -8.22 -16.34
CA PHE A 291 24.86 -9.45 -16.93
C PHE A 291 25.61 -9.99 -18.15
N ALA A 292 26.65 -9.33 -18.65
CA ALA A 292 27.21 -9.71 -19.94
C ALA A 292 28.14 -10.93 -19.89
N TYR A 293 28.86 -11.16 -18.77
CA TYR A 293 29.95 -12.14 -18.73
C TYR A 293 30.05 -12.87 -17.38
N THR A 294 29.79 -14.18 -17.38
CA THR A 294 29.75 -15.07 -16.21
C THR A 294 30.75 -16.23 -16.30
N GLY A 295 31.51 -16.30 -17.39
CA GLY A 295 32.45 -17.38 -17.65
C GLY A 295 33.61 -17.46 -16.66
N GLU A 296 34.15 -18.67 -16.48
CA GLU A 296 35.41 -18.90 -15.77
C GLU A 296 36.52 -17.99 -16.28
N LYS A 297 37.35 -17.51 -15.36
CA LYS A 297 38.35 -16.48 -15.66
C LYS A 297 39.58 -17.13 -16.27
N LEU A 298 40.02 -16.55 -17.39
CA LEU A 298 41.14 -17.01 -18.16
C LEU A 298 42.17 -15.89 -18.30
N SER A 299 43.45 -16.25 -18.33
CA SER A 299 44.55 -15.33 -18.63
C SER A 299 45.32 -15.88 -19.83
N LEU A 300 45.37 -15.12 -20.92
CA LEU A 300 46.00 -15.49 -22.19
C LEU A 300 46.93 -14.37 -22.63
N ASN A 301 48.07 -14.72 -23.21
CA ASN A 301 48.96 -13.74 -23.81
C ASN A 301 49.43 -14.27 -25.16
N PHE A 302 48.88 -13.74 -26.24
CA PHE A 302 49.22 -14.11 -27.59
C PHE A 302 49.68 -12.91 -28.39
N GLN A 303 50.74 -13.11 -29.16
CA GLN A 303 51.23 -12.17 -30.16
C GLN A 303 51.13 -12.88 -31.49
N ASP A 304 50.42 -12.26 -32.43
CA ASP A 304 50.31 -12.72 -33.82
C ASP A 304 49.83 -14.19 -33.98
N ILE A 305 48.76 -14.57 -33.29
CA ILE A 305 48.19 -15.92 -33.38
C ILE A 305 46.96 -15.95 -34.31
N ASP A 306 46.73 -17.06 -35.01
CA ASP A 306 45.54 -17.25 -35.83
C ASP A 306 44.26 -17.25 -34.97
N VAL A 307 43.24 -16.53 -35.41
CA VAL A 307 41.95 -16.38 -34.70
C VAL A 307 41.28 -17.74 -34.47
N ARG A 308 41.41 -18.69 -35.42
CA ARG A 308 40.89 -20.05 -35.26
C ARG A 308 41.53 -20.78 -34.07
N SER A 309 42.83 -20.61 -33.89
CA SER A 309 43.58 -21.24 -32.79
C SER A 309 43.17 -20.66 -31.43
N VAL A 310 42.88 -19.35 -31.37
CA VAL A 310 42.36 -18.70 -30.16
C VAL A 310 40.95 -19.18 -29.83
N LEU A 311 40.07 -19.26 -30.83
CA LEU A 311 38.70 -19.75 -30.65
C LEU A 311 38.69 -21.22 -30.19
N GLN A 312 39.58 -22.05 -30.74
CA GLN A 312 39.72 -23.45 -30.33
C GLN A 312 40.19 -23.55 -28.88
N LEU A 313 41.18 -22.77 -28.46
CA LEU A 313 41.65 -22.79 -27.07
C LEU A 313 40.56 -22.35 -26.07
N ILE A 314 39.73 -21.36 -26.44
CA ILE A 314 38.59 -20.93 -25.62
C ILE A 314 37.51 -22.03 -25.57
N ALA A 315 37.28 -22.74 -26.67
CA ALA A 315 36.34 -23.85 -26.74
C ALA A 315 36.81 -25.07 -25.92
N ASP A 316 38.09 -25.41 -26.01
CA ASP A 316 38.75 -26.47 -25.23
C ASP A 316 38.72 -26.17 -23.73
N PHE A 317 38.84 -24.90 -23.33
CA PHE A 317 38.74 -24.47 -21.94
C PHE A 317 37.31 -24.55 -21.39
N THR A 318 36.29 -24.55 -22.26
CA THR A 318 34.86 -24.45 -21.87
C THR A 318 34.07 -25.73 -22.17
N ASP A 319 34.76 -26.80 -22.59
CA ASP A 319 34.17 -28.07 -23.04
C ASP A 319 33.10 -27.90 -24.15
N LEU A 320 33.19 -26.82 -24.93
CA LEU A 320 32.28 -26.54 -26.04
C LEU A 320 32.86 -27.08 -27.35
N ASN A 321 32.03 -27.72 -28.17
CA ASN A 321 32.45 -28.13 -29.51
C ASN A 321 32.43 -26.93 -30.45
N LEU A 322 33.58 -26.51 -31.01
CA LEU A 322 33.66 -25.40 -31.95
C LEU A 322 33.57 -25.87 -33.41
N VAL A 323 32.70 -25.21 -34.18
CA VAL A 323 32.68 -25.32 -35.65
C VAL A 323 32.96 -23.92 -36.21
N ALA A 324 34.19 -23.71 -36.69
CA ALA A 324 34.58 -22.48 -37.38
C ALA A 324 34.47 -22.67 -38.89
N SER A 325 33.85 -21.72 -39.60
CA SER A 325 33.81 -21.76 -41.06
C SER A 325 35.17 -21.46 -41.68
N ASP A 326 35.40 -21.93 -42.91
CA ASP A 326 36.68 -21.78 -43.62
C ASP A 326 37.03 -20.34 -43.98
N THR A 327 36.03 -19.45 -43.90
CA THR A 327 36.13 -18.02 -44.14
C THR A 327 36.61 -17.22 -42.92
N VAL A 328 36.76 -17.86 -41.75
CA VAL A 328 37.36 -17.25 -40.56
C VAL A 328 38.88 -17.18 -40.75
N GLN A 329 39.38 -16.03 -41.19
CA GLN A 329 40.80 -15.76 -41.44
C GLN A 329 41.30 -14.52 -40.68
N GLY A 330 42.54 -14.56 -40.22
CA GLY A 330 43.26 -13.41 -39.69
C GLY A 330 44.04 -13.72 -38.41
N ASN A 331 45.03 -12.89 -38.13
CA ASN A 331 45.83 -12.93 -36.91
C ASN A 331 45.29 -11.95 -35.87
N ILE A 332 45.39 -12.30 -34.59
CA ILE A 332 45.03 -11.42 -33.48
C ILE A 332 46.17 -11.40 -32.46
N THR A 333 46.46 -10.21 -31.95
CA THR A 333 47.36 -10.02 -30.81
C THR A 333 46.50 -9.62 -29.63
N LEU A 334 46.53 -10.43 -28.56
CA LEU A 334 45.65 -10.25 -27.42
C LEU A 334 46.35 -10.61 -26.12
N ARG A 335 46.26 -9.71 -25.15
CA ARG A 335 46.73 -9.95 -23.77
C ARG A 335 45.56 -9.78 -22.81
N LEU A 336 45.08 -10.90 -22.29
CA LEU A 336 44.01 -11.00 -21.30
C LEU A 336 44.60 -11.41 -19.95
N GLN A 337 44.20 -10.71 -18.88
CA GLN A 337 44.56 -11.07 -17.52
C GLN A 337 43.28 -11.13 -16.69
N ASN A 338 42.97 -12.32 -16.16
CA ASN A 338 41.83 -12.55 -15.28
C ASN A 338 40.47 -12.11 -15.89
N VAL A 339 40.27 -12.41 -17.18
CA VAL A 339 39.07 -12.02 -17.94
C VAL A 339 38.15 -13.24 -18.10
N PRO A 340 36.84 -13.14 -17.83
CA PRO A 340 35.87 -14.20 -18.14
C PRO A 340 35.98 -14.69 -19.59
N TRP A 341 35.91 -16.00 -19.84
CA TRP A 341 36.11 -16.56 -21.18
C TRP A 341 35.06 -16.10 -22.21
N ASP A 342 33.83 -15.80 -21.77
CA ASP A 342 32.75 -15.32 -22.63
C ASP A 342 32.98 -13.86 -23.06
N GLN A 343 33.59 -13.06 -22.19
CA GLN A 343 34.10 -11.73 -22.51
C GLN A 343 35.28 -11.80 -23.46
N ALA A 344 36.20 -12.74 -23.23
CA ALA A 344 37.34 -13.00 -24.11
C ALA A 344 36.87 -13.40 -25.53
N LEU A 345 35.89 -14.31 -25.61
CA LEU A 345 35.28 -14.76 -26.86
C LEU A 345 34.60 -13.60 -27.59
N ASP A 346 33.77 -12.81 -26.91
CA ASP A 346 33.08 -11.67 -27.51
C ASP A 346 34.07 -10.61 -28.04
N LEU A 347 35.15 -10.35 -27.31
CA LEU A 347 36.20 -9.42 -27.73
C LEU A 347 36.92 -9.91 -29.01
N VAL A 348 37.22 -11.22 -29.09
CA VAL A 348 37.82 -11.82 -30.29
C VAL A 348 36.87 -11.73 -31.49
N LEU A 349 35.58 -12.07 -31.29
CA LEU A 349 34.57 -12.03 -32.33
C LEU A 349 34.35 -10.60 -32.87
N LYS A 350 34.15 -9.62 -31.99
CA LYS A 350 33.94 -8.20 -32.36
C LYS A 350 35.13 -7.59 -33.08
N THR A 351 36.36 -7.89 -32.63
CA THR A 351 37.59 -7.33 -33.24
C THR A 351 37.77 -7.79 -34.68
N LYS A 352 37.21 -8.95 -35.05
CA LYS A 352 37.34 -9.56 -36.38
C LYS A 352 36.04 -9.61 -37.18
N GLY A 353 34.95 -8.99 -36.69
CA GLY A 353 33.67 -8.95 -37.39
C GLY A 353 32.97 -10.32 -37.51
N LEU A 354 33.25 -11.23 -36.57
CA LEU A 354 32.67 -12.56 -36.52
C LEU A 354 31.44 -12.55 -35.60
N ASP A 355 30.49 -13.46 -35.86
CA ASP A 355 29.35 -13.71 -34.99
C ASP A 355 29.31 -15.18 -34.56
N LYS A 356 28.60 -15.48 -33.47
CA LYS A 356 28.43 -16.83 -32.93
C LYS A 356 26.97 -17.26 -32.88
N ARG A 357 26.72 -18.55 -33.08
CA ARG A 357 25.44 -19.20 -32.79
C ARG A 357 25.68 -20.44 -31.95
N LYS A 358 25.01 -20.51 -30.80
CA LYS A 358 25.07 -21.68 -29.92
C LYS A 358 23.86 -22.56 -30.21
N VAL A 359 24.11 -23.78 -30.67
CA VAL A 359 23.07 -24.81 -30.86
C VAL A 359 23.42 -25.97 -29.93
N GLY A 360 22.79 -26.01 -28.75
CA GLY A 360 23.11 -26.99 -27.71
C GLY A 360 24.55 -26.87 -27.21
N ASN A 361 25.36 -27.93 -27.41
CA ASN A 361 26.78 -28.00 -27.03
C ASN A 361 27.75 -27.57 -28.16
N VAL A 362 27.22 -27.11 -29.30
CA VAL A 362 28.03 -26.73 -30.46
C VAL A 362 28.02 -25.20 -30.61
N LEU A 363 29.20 -24.62 -30.71
CA LEU A 363 29.43 -23.21 -30.99
C LEU A 363 29.82 -23.05 -32.46
N LEU A 364 28.91 -22.51 -33.27
CA LEU A 364 29.17 -22.13 -34.64
C LEU A 364 29.75 -20.70 -34.67
N VAL A 365 30.91 -20.53 -35.31
CA VAL A 365 31.53 -19.21 -35.51
C VAL A 365 31.79 -18.98 -37.00
N ALA A 366 31.27 -17.87 -37.53
CA ALA A 366 31.44 -17.47 -38.91
C ALA A 366 31.41 -15.93 -39.04
N PRO A 367 31.78 -15.35 -40.18
CA PRO A 367 31.58 -13.93 -40.45
C PRO A 367 30.11 -13.52 -40.23
N ALA A 368 29.89 -12.35 -39.62
CA ALA A 368 28.54 -11.91 -39.26
C ALA A 368 27.58 -11.85 -40.48
N ASP A 369 28.11 -11.51 -41.65
CA ASP A 369 27.34 -11.42 -42.90
C ASP A 369 26.81 -12.78 -43.37
N GLU A 370 27.60 -13.86 -43.21
CA GLU A 370 27.19 -15.22 -43.60
C GLU A 370 26.08 -15.75 -42.68
N ILE A 371 26.21 -15.53 -41.37
CA ILE A 371 25.20 -15.91 -40.38
C ILE A 371 23.89 -15.15 -40.65
N ALA A 372 23.98 -13.84 -40.87
CA ALA A 372 22.80 -13.01 -41.17
C ALA A 372 22.13 -13.44 -42.49
N ALA A 373 22.90 -13.81 -43.51
CA ALA A 373 22.36 -14.29 -44.78
C ALA A 373 21.64 -15.64 -44.63
N ARG A 374 22.23 -16.61 -43.91
CA ARG A 374 21.60 -17.90 -43.62
C ARG A 374 20.31 -17.73 -42.82
N GLU A 375 20.33 -16.90 -41.78
CA GLU A 375 19.16 -16.65 -40.94
C GLU A 375 18.03 -15.98 -41.70
N ARG A 376 18.35 -15.03 -42.61
CA ARG A 376 17.34 -14.47 -43.52
C ARG A 376 16.72 -15.55 -44.40
N GLN A 377 17.52 -16.43 -44.99
CA GLN A 377 17.02 -17.54 -45.81
C GLN A 377 16.17 -18.52 -45.00
N GLU A 378 16.57 -18.85 -43.77
CA GLU A 378 15.80 -19.73 -42.89
C GLU A 378 14.45 -19.10 -42.50
N LEU A 379 14.44 -17.81 -42.16
CA LEU A 379 13.21 -17.08 -41.85
C LEU A 379 12.31 -16.91 -43.08
N GLU A 380 12.87 -16.65 -44.25
CA GLU A 380 12.14 -16.61 -45.52
C GLU A 380 11.56 -17.98 -45.88
N ALA A 381 12.33 -19.05 -45.69
CA ALA A 381 11.84 -20.42 -45.90
C ALA A 381 10.71 -20.77 -44.92
N GLN A 382 10.83 -20.39 -43.65
CA GLN A 382 9.75 -20.57 -42.66
C GLN A 382 8.49 -19.78 -43.04
N LYS A 383 8.64 -18.54 -43.52
CA LYS A 383 7.51 -17.75 -44.04
C LYS A 383 6.86 -18.42 -45.25
N GLN A 384 7.65 -18.89 -46.21
CA GLN A 384 7.14 -19.62 -47.38
C GLN A 384 6.42 -20.90 -46.99
N ILE A 385 6.92 -21.66 -46.00
CA ILE A 385 6.24 -22.85 -45.49
C ILE A 385 4.90 -22.47 -44.85
N ALA A 386 4.84 -21.39 -44.05
CA ALA A 386 3.61 -20.88 -43.47
C ALA A 386 2.61 -20.36 -44.54
N GLU A 387 3.12 -19.70 -45.59
CA GLU A 387 2.35 -19.23 -46.75
C GLU A 387 1.88 -20.36 -47.69
N LEU A 388 2.51 -21.53 -47.64
CA LEU A 388 2.09 -22.70 -48.43
C LEU A 388 1.26 -23.69 -47.62
N ALA A 389 1.11 -23.48 -46.30
CA ALA A 389 0.30 -24.32 -45.45
C ALA A 389 -1.17 -24.35 -45.94
N PRO A 390 -1.83 -25.53 -45.95
CA PRO A 390 -3.21 -25.68 -46.39
C PRO A 390 -4.19 -25.07 -45.38
N LEU A 391 -5.19 -24.36 -45.90
CA LEU A 391 -6.28 -23.82 -45.10
C LEU A 391 -7.37 -24.87 -44.87
N ARG A 392 -7.93 -24.89 -43.66
CA ARG A 392 -8.99 -25.80 -43.23
C ARG A 392 -10.15 -25.02 -42.67
N ARG A 393 -11.36 -25.57 -42.81
CA ARG A 393 -12.58 -25.03 -42.21
C ARG A 393 -12.88 -25.80 -40.92
N GLU A 394 -13.16 -25.09 -39.85
CA GLU A 394 -13.61 -25.67 -38.59
C GLU A 394 -14.78 -24.86 -38.03
N LEU A 395 -15.75 -25.59 -37.45
CA LEU A 395 -16.88 -25.01 -36.73
C LEU A 395 -16.64 -25.21 -35.24
N ILE A 396 -16.65 -24.10 -34.49
CA ILE A 396 -16.44 -24.09 -33.05
C ILE A 396 -17.68 -23.51 -32.39
N GLN A 397 -18.35 -24.31 -31.57
CA GLN A 397 -19.53 -23.88 -30.82
C GLN A 397 -19.12 -23.18 -29.51
N VAL A 398 -19.80 -22.08 -29.18
CA VAL A 398 -19.59 -21.31 -27.94
C VAL A 398 -20.86 -21.40 -27.08
N ASN A 399 -20.73 -21.61 -25.77
CA ASN A 399 -21.86 -21.94 -24.90
C ASN A 399 -22.31 -20.79 -23.99
N TYR A 400 -21.37 -20.09 -23.37
CA TYR A 400 -21.60 -19.05 -22.36
C TYR A 400 -21.33 -17.65 -22.90
N ALA A 401 -20.26 -17.49 -23.68
CA ALA A 401 -19.88 -16.22 -24.29
C ALA A 401 -20.57 -16.00 -25.66
N LYS A 402 -20.64 -14.74 -26.11
CA LYS A 402 -21.10 -14.40 -27.46
C LYS A 402 -19.99 -14.70 -28.48
N ALA A 403 -20.27 -15.54 -29.47
CA ALA A 403 -19.34 -15.90 -30.53
C ALA A 403 -18.84 -14.66 -31.31
N SER A 404 -19.70 -13.65 -31.47
CA SER A 404 -19.35 -12.39 -32.14
C SER A 404 -18.28 -11.57 -31.40
N ASP A 405 -18.28 -11.59 -30.07
CA ASP A 405 -17.27 -10.88 -29.27
C ASP A 405 -15.93 -11.62 -29.29
N ILE A 406 -15.95 -12.96 -29.21
CA ILE A 406 -14.73 -13.79 -29.34
C ILE A 406 -14.11 -13.63 -30.72
N ALA A 407 -14.91 -13.64 -31.79
CA ALA A 407 -14.41 -13.48 -33.14
C ALA A 407 -13.72 -12.11 -33.35
N LYS A 408 -14.30 -11.02 -32.80
CA LYS A 408 -13.67 -9.68 -32.81
C LYS A 408 -12.37 -9.66 -32.03
N LEU A 409 -12.33 -10.28 -30.85
CA LEU A 409 -11.12 -10.37 -30.04
C LEU A 409 -10.02 -11.12 -30.80
N PHE A 410 -10.34 -12.26 -31.40
CA PHE A 410 -9.38 -13.03 -32.20
C PHE A 410 -8.84 -12.19 -33.37
N GLN A 411 -9.73 -11.56 -34.16
CA GLN A 411 -9.33 -10.69 -35.28
C GLN A 411 -8.45 -9.52 -34.83
N SER A 412 -8.69 -8.95 -33.65
CA SER A 412 -7.87 -7.86 -33.09
C SER A 412 -6.47 -8.33 -32.68
N VAL A 413 -6.34 -9.54 -32.12
CA VAL A 413 -5.05 -10.10 -31.67
C VAL A 413 -4.23 -10.61 -32.86
N THR A 414 -4.88 -11.15 -33.89
CA THR A 414 -4.19 -11.65 -35.09
C THR A 414 -3.86 -10.57 -36.11
N GLY A 415 -4.07 -9.29 -35.80
CA GLY A 415 -3.80 -8.17 -36.72
C GLY A 415 -4.73 -8.12 -37.93
N THR A 416 -5.84 -8.87 -37.90
CA THR A 416 -6.86 -8.93 -38.96
C THR A 416 -7.85 -7.77 -38.88
N SER A 417 -7.61 -6.78 -38.00
CA SER A 417 -8.48 -5.62 -37.85
C SER A 417 -8.39 -4.68 -39.05
N SER A 418 -9.11 -5.00 -40.12
CA SER A 418 -9.69 -4.01 -41.01
C SER A 418 -10.79 -3.27 -40.22
N GLY A 419 -10.43 -2.14 -39.61
CA GLY A 419 -11.44 -1.19 -39.14
C GLY A 419 -12.28 -0.68 -40.32
N PRO A 420 -13.54 -0.26 -40.11
CA PRO A 420 -14.36 0.30 -41.19
C PRO A 420 -13.70 1.59 -41.70
N GLY A 421 -13.02 1.51 -42.85
CA GLY A 421 -12.37 2.65 -43.51
C GLY A 421 -10.84 2.74 -43.43
N ALA A 422 -10.14 1.75 -42.86
CA ALA A 422 -8.67 1.72 -42.89
C ALA A 422 -8.16 0.72 -43.95
N GLN A 423 -7.40 1.23 -44.93
CA GLN A 423 -6.70 0.45 -45.96
C GLN A 423 -5.89 -0.67 -45.27
N PRO A 424 -5.99 -1.94 -45.72
CA PRO A 424 -5.21 -3.02 -45.14
C PRO A 424 -3.71 -2.70 -45.23
N ALA A 425 -3.02 -2.72 -44.09
CA ALA A 425 -1.57 -2.67 -44.06
C ALA A 425 -1.05 -3.91 -44.80
N ALA A 426 -0.41 -3.69 -45.95
CA ALA A 426 0.25 -4.73 -46.72
C ALA A 426 1.36 -5.35 -45.87
N GLY A 427 1.09 -6.50 -45.24
CA GLY A 427 2.07 -7.22 -44.43
C GLY A 427 1.53 -8.13 -43.32
N SER A 428 0.23 -8.12 -43.00
CA SER A 428 -0.36 -9.18 -42.17
C SER A 428 -0.87 -10.30 -43.06
N ASP A 429 -0.36 -11.52 -42.88
CA ASP A 429 -0.78 -12.74 -43.60
C ASP A 429 -2.27 -13.02 -43.38
N ASN A 430 -3.10 -12.37 -44.18
CA ASN A 430 -4.56 -12.45 -44.14
C ASN A 430 -5.06 -13.70 -44.87
N ARG A 431 -4.43 -14.86 -44.60
CA ARG A 431 -4.75 -16.14 -45.24
C ARG A 431 -5.85 -16.84 -44.46
N GLY A 432 -7.08 -16.31 -44.57
CA GLY A 432 -8.25 -16.94 -43.97
C GLY A 432 -9.39 -15.98 -43.70
N SER A 433 -10.53 -16.53 -43.29
CA SER A 433 -11.71 -15.74 -42.89
C SER A 433 -12.34 -16.34 -41.64
N ILE A 434 -12.96 -15.50 -40.82
CA ILE A 434 -13.71 -15.93 -39.64
C ILE A 434 -15.07 -15.27 -39.74
N THR A 435 -16.11 -16.09 -39.69
CA THR A 435 -17.50 -15.66 -39.67
C THR A 435 -18.20 -16.24 -38.45
N VAL A 436 -19.30 -15.62 -38.05
CA VAL A 436 -20.08 -16.05 -36.88
C VAL A 436 -21.51 -16.34 -37.36
N ASP A 437 -22.05 -17.48 -36.93
CA ASP A 437 -23.47 -17.79 -37.03
C ASP A 437 -24.13 -17.44 -35.69
N ASP A 438 -24.78 -16.29 -35.64
CA ASP A 438 -25.47 -15.80 -34.43
C ASP A 438 -26.63 -16.71 -34.00
N ARG A 439 -27.25 -17.45 -34.93
CA ARG A 439 -28.39 -18.33 -34.63
C ARG A 439 -27.96 -19.54 -33.80
N THR A 440 -26.76 -20.07 -34.07
CA THR A 440 -26.20 -21.23 -33.37
C THR A 440 -25.10 -20.88 -32.37
N ASN A 441 -24.77 -19.59 -32.24
CA ASN A 441 -23.64 -19.08 -31.46
C ASN A 441 -22.34 -19.85 -31.77
N ALA A 442 -22.07 -20.06 -33.06
CA ALA A 442 -20.91 -20.80 -33.54
C ALA A 442 -19.99 -19.92 -34.38
N ILE A 443 -18.69 -20.14 -34.23
CA ILE A 443 -17.63 -19.51 -35.02
C ILE A 443 -17.26 -20.46 -36.15
N ILE A 444 -17.33 -19.98 -37.39
CA ILE A 444 -16.87 -20.70 -38.58
C ILE A 444 -15.54 -20.06 -39.00
N ALA A 445 -14.44 -20.78 -38.80
CA ALA A 445 -13.09 -20.30 -39.11
C ALA A 445 -12.50 -21.05 -40.30
N TYR A 446 -11.97 -20.32 -41.26
CA TYR A 446 -11.21 -20.84 -42.39
C TYR A 446 -9.77 -20.35 -42.30
N GLN A 447 -8.88 -21.17 -41.74
CA GLN A 447 -7.51 -20.78 -41.35
C GLN A 447 -6.53 -21.98 -41.43
N THR A 448 -5.24 -21.76 -41.18
CA THR A 448 -4.25 -22.84 -41.03
C THR A 448 -4.48 -23.65 -39.73
N GLN A 449 -3.96 -24.88 -39.67
CA GLN A 449 -4.14 -25.77 -38.50
C GLN A 449 -3.67 -25.11 -37.19
N ASP A 450 -2.49 -24.49 -37.18
CA ASP A 450 -1.92 -23.85 -35.99
C ASP A 450 -2.81 -22.71 -35.45
N ARG A 451 -3.44 -21.96 -36.35
CA ARG A 451 -4.37 -20.87 -36.01
C ARG A 451 -5.71 -21.39 -35.49
N LEU A 452 -6.20 -22.50 -36.03
CA LEU A 452 -7.41 -23.16 -35.52
C LEU A 452 -7.16 -23.72 -34.10
N ASP A 453 -5.98 -24.29 -33.84
CA ASP A 453 -5.61 -24.79 -32.51
C ASP A 453 -5.38 -23.64 -31.51
N GLU A 454 -4.90 -22.48 -31.97
CA GLU A 454 -4.87 -21.24 -31.19
C GLU A 454 -6.29 -20.74 -30.86
N LEU A 455 -7.19 -20.66 -31.85
CA LEU A 455 -8.59 -20.26 -31.66
C LEU A 455 -9.31 -21.19 -30.68
N ARG A 456 -9.13 -22.51 -30.79
CA ARG A 456 -9.72 -23.49 -29.87
C ARG A 456 -9.24 -23.28 -28.43
N ARG A 457 -7.94 -23.03 -28.24
CA ARG A 457 -7.37 -22.73 -26.91
C ARG A 457 -7.98 -21.47 -26.32
N ILE A 458 -8.11 -20.39 -27.10
CA ILE A 458 -8.72 -19.13 -26.66
C ILE A 458 -10.19 -19.35 -26.29
N VAL A 459 -10.97 -19.99 -27.15
CA VAL A 459 -12.40 -20.29 -26.89
C VAL A 459 -12.54 -21.10 -25.60
N SER A 460 -11.73 -22.16 -25.41
CA SER A 460 -11.80 -23.00 -24.21
C SER A 460 -11.47 -22.28 -22.90
N GLN A 461 -10.65 -21.22 -22.95
CA GLN A 461 -10.27 -20.43 -21.78
C GLN A 461 -11.28 -19.31 -21.48
N LEU A 462 -11.97 -18.81 -22.51
CA LEU A 462 -12.86 -17.65 -22.40
C LEU A 462 -14.34 -18.03 -22.26
N ASP A 463 -14.74 -19.20 -22.77
CA ASP A 463 -16.10 -19.74 -22.68
C ASP A 463 -16.37 -20.39 -21.30
N ILE A 464 -16.35 -19.56 -20.25
CA ILE A 464 -16.66 -19.97 -18.87
C ILE A 464 -18.00 -19.37 -18.41
N PRO A 465 -18.76 -20.06 -17.52
CA PRO A 465 -20.01 -19.52 -17.00
C PRO A 465 -19.76 -18.27 -16.16
N VAL A 466 -20.56 -17.22 -16.41
CA VAL A 466 -20.53 -16.00 -15.61
C VAL A 466 -21.18 -16.22 -14.25
N ARG A 467 -20.57 -15.65 -13.20
CA ARG A 467 -21.14 -15.66 -11.86
C ARG A 467 -22.29 -14.65 -11.77
N GLN A 468 -23.28 -14.94 -10.94
CA GLN A 468 -24.40 -14.06 -10.67
C GLN A 468 -24.26 -13.41 -9.29
N VAL A 469 -24.79 -12.20 -9.15
CA VAL A 469 -24.83 -11.45 -7.89
C VAL A 469 -26.27 -11.08 -7.61
N MET A 470 -26.73 -11.39 -6.40
CA MET A 470 -27.96 -10.86 -5.82
C MET A 470 -27.62 -9.58 -5.06
N ILE A 471 -28.35 -8.51 -5.31
CA ILE A 471 -28.17 -7.23 -4.63
C ILE A 471 -29.47 -6.90 -3.92
N GLU A 472 -29.37 -6.69 -2.61
CA GLU A 472 -30.45 -6.20 -1.76
C GLU A 472 -30.12 -4.78 -1.31
N ALA A 473 -31.00 -3.82 -1.59
CA ALA A 473 -30.93 -2.51 -0.97
C ALA A 473 -31.98 -2.41 0.14
N ARG A 474 -31.68 -1.69 1.22
CA ARG A 474 -32.64 -1.33 2.27
C ARG A 474 -32.62 0.17 2.44
N ILE A 475 -33.77 0.79 2.26
CA ILE A 475 -33.95 2.23 2.47
C ILE A 475 -34.82 2.36 3.70
N VAL A 476 -34.27 2.99 4.74
CA VAL A 476 -34.93 3.19 6.03
C VAL A 476 -35.15 4.68 6.20
N GLU A 477 -36.40 5.07 6.37
CA GLU A 477 -36.81 6.43 6.70
C GLU A 477 -37.45 6.43 8.08
N ALA A 478 -36.89 7.22 9.00
CA ALA A 478 -37.42 7.43 10.33
C ALA A 478 -37.83 8.89 10.49
N SER A 479 -39.03 9.13 10.98
CA SER A 479 -39.53 10.47 11.32
C SER A 479 -39.96 10.53 12.78
N VAL A 480 -39.59 11.61 13.45
CA VAL A 480 -40.01 11.92 14.82
C VAL A 480 -40.53 13.35 14.83
N ASP A 481 -41.83 13.49 15.09
CA ASP A 481 -42.53 14.75 15.20
C ASP A 481 -42.92 15.02 16.66
N TYR A 482 -42.57 16.20 17.15
CA TYR A 482 -42.94 16.67 18.47
C TYR A 482 -43.58 18.06 18.37
N THR A 483 -44.75 18.23 18.98
CA THR A 483 -45.48 19.50 19.01
C THR A 483 -45.92 19.81 20.42
N LYS A 484 -45.71 21.06 20.86
CA LYS A 484 -46.16 21.57 22.14
C LYS A 484 -46.75 22.96 21.96
N GLU A 485 -47.97 23.16 22.42
CA GLU A 485 -48.66 24.44 22.36
C GLU A 485 -49.31 24.75 23.72
N LEU A 486 -49.10 25.97 24.22
CA LEU A 486 -49.75 26.47 25.43
C LEU A 486 -50.34 27.84 25.11
N GLY A 487 -51.65 27.98 25.32
CA GLY A 487 -52.42 29.17 24.96
C GLY A 487 -53.43 29.55 26.02
N VAL A 488 -53.91 30.79 25.96
CA VAL A 488 -54.87 31.36 26.91
C VAL A 488 -55.93 32.14 26.16
N GLN A 489 -57.19 31.93 26.52
CA GLN A 489 -58.34 32.68 26.00
C GLN A 489 -58.96 33.47 27.14
N TRP A 490 -59.14 34.77 26.93
CA TRP A 490 -59.90 35.65 27.82
C TRP A 490 -61.22 36.00 27.17
N GLY A 491 -62.30 35.51 27.77
CA GLY A 491 -63.68 35.83 27.47
C GLY A 491 -64.22 36.91 28.39
N GLY A 492 -65.10 37.77 27.89
CA GLY A 492 -65.82 38.66 28.78
C GLY A 492 -66.78 39.60 28.09
N SER A 493 -67.82 39.98 28.82
CA SER A 493 -68.80 40.97 28.41
C SER A 493 -69.16 41.85 29.60
N LEU A 494 -69.05 43.15 29.39
CA LEU A 494 -69.44 44.18 30.35
C LEU A 494 -70.71 44.86 29.83
N ASN A 495 -71.85 44.58 30.44
CA ASN A 495 -73.14 45.16 30.08
C ASN A 495 -73.41 46.38 30.96
N ASN A 496 -72.91 47.53 30.53
CA ASN A 496 -73.28 48.81 31.15
C ASN A 496 -74.60 49.29 30.52
N ARG A 497 -75.47 49.98 31.27
CA ARG A 497 -76.80 50.47 30.79
C ARG A 497 -76.70 51.59 29.72
N GLY A 498 -75.58 51.69 28.99
CA GLY A 498 -75.30 52.66 27.94
C GLY A 498 -74.56 52.02 26.75
N ASN A 499 -74.38 52.80 25.68
CA ASN A 499 -73.97 52.35 24.33
C ASN A 499 -72.50 51.86 24.19
N PHE A 500 -71.88 51.31 25.25
CA PHE A 500 -70.50 50.82 25.27
C PHE A 500 -70.46 49.37 25.72
N ASN A 501 -70.37 48.46 24.75
CA ASN A 501 -70.15 47.03 24.98
C ASN A 501 -68.71 46.69 24.60
N ILE A 502 -67.92 46.21 25.56
CA ILE A 502 -66.65 45.53 25.27
C ILE A 502 -66.99 44.04 25.17
N SER A 503 -67.16 43.56 23.94
CA SER A 503 -67.24 42.15 23.60
C SER A 503 -66.22 41.89 22.50
N GLY A 504 -65.36 40.90 22.69
CA GLY A 504 -64.40 40.53 21.67
C GLY A 504 -65.06 39.81 20.49
N GLY A 505 -64.82 40.32 19.28
CA GLY A 505 -65.20 39.69 18.01
C GLY A 505 -66.61 40.00 17.50
N ALA A 506 -66.71 40.35 16.21
CA ALA A 506 -67.97 40.63 15.50
C ALA A 506 -68.72 39.36 15.04
N ASN A 507 -68.43 38.18 15.60
CA ASN A 507 -69.06 36.91 15.19
C ASN A 507 -69.43 36.03 16.40
N SER A 508 -70.71 35.68 16.47
CA SER A 508 -71.49 35.34 17.67
C SER A 508 -71.35 33.90 18.19
N THR A 509 -70.14 33.42 18.48
CA THR A 509 -69.99 32.10 19.18
C THR A 509 -68.95 32.03 20.30
N SER A 510 -68.03 33.01 20.43
CA SER A 510 -67.16 33.14 21.60
C SER A 510 -66.87 34.61 21.89
N ASN A 511 -67.19 35.09 23.10
CA ASN A 511 -67.01 36.49 23.50
C ASN A 511 -65.56 36.74 23.99
N ALA A 512 -64.55 36.30 23.23
CA ALA A 512 -63.14 36.39 23.62
C ALA A 512 -62.48 37.71 23.20
N PHE A 513 -62.05 38.54 24.16
CA PHE A 513 -61.31 39.79 23.89
C PHE A 513 -59.79 39.60 23.81
N VAL A 514 -59.27 38.48 24.31
CA VAL A 514 -57.94 37.97 23.96
C VAL A 514 -58.12 36.51 23.55
N ASP A 515 -57.95 36.20 22.27
CA ASP A 515 -58.00 34.84 21.76
C ASP A 515 -56.58 34.38 21.40
N LEU A 516 -55.90 33.79 22.39
CA LEU A 516 -54.58 33.19 22.22
C LEU A 516 -54.65 31.70 22.59
N GLY A 517 -55.80 31.06 22.37
CA GLY A 517 -55.98 29.62 22.60
C GLY A 517 -55.14 28.74 21.68
N VAL A 518 -55.16 27.43 21.92
CA VAL A 518 -54.53 26.46 21.02
C VAL A 518 -55.26 26.47 19.68
N THR A 519 -54.54 26.75 18.59
CA THR A 519 -55.16 26.95 17.25
C THR A 519 -54.91 25.80 16.27
N THR A 520 -53.92 24.94 16.56
CA THR A 520 -53.45 23.93 15.61
C THR A 520 -54.21 22.60 15.67
N ALA A 521 -54.92 22.31 16.77
CA ALA A 521 -55.82 21.17 16.92
C ALA A 521 -56.72 21.33 18.19
N THR A 522 -57.68 20.41 18.39
CA THR A 522 -58.51 20.40 19.61
C THR A 522 -57.62 20.30 20.85
N PRO A 523 -57.76 21.18 21.86
CA PRO A 523 -56.92 21.15 23.05
C PRO A 523 -57.07 19.81 23.77
N THR A 524 -55.95 19.15 24.07
CA THR A 524 -55.96 17.88 24.81
C THR A 524 -56.31 18.07 26.28
N SER A 525 -56.07 19.27 26.81
CA SER A 525 -56.44 19.67 28.16
C SER A 525 -56.72 21.17 28.22
N GLY A 526 -57.70 21.57 29.02
CA GLY A 526 -57.94 22.97 29.32
C GLY A 526 -58.66 23.18 30.64
N ILE A 527 -58.43 24.34 31.27
CA ILE A 527 -59.05 24.76 32.53
C ILE A 527 -59.69 26.12 32.30
N GLY A 528 -61.01 26.19 32.48
CA GLY A 528 -61.80 27.41 32.41
C GLY A 528 -62.19 27.91 33.81
N ILE A 529 -62.07 29.21 34.06
CA ILE A 529 -62.55 29.88 35.28
C ILE A 529 -63.42 31.06 34.86
N GLY A 530 -64.71 30.97 35.13
CA GLY A 530 -65.69 32.00 34.85
C GLY A 530 -66.14 32.73 36.12
N PHE A 531 -66.11 34.06 36.08
CA PHE A 531 -66.72 34.96 37.06
C PHE A 531 -67.93 35.64 36.42
N VAL A 532 -69.11 35.43 37.00
CA VAL A 532 -70.38 35.97 36.50
C VAL A 532 -71.04 36.82 37.59
N THR A 533 -71.48 38.02 37.23
CA THR A 533 -72.23 38.98 38.06
C THR A 533 -73.34 39.59 37.21
N ASP A 534 -74.35 40.23 37.82
CA ASP A 534 -75.54 40.80 37.16
C ASP A 534 -75.25 41.67 35.91
N ASN A 535 -74.06 42.25 35.81
CA ASN A 535 -73.65 43.15 34.73
C ASN A 535 -72.28 42.80 34.09
N THR A 536 -71.62 41.73 34.53
CA THR A 536 -70.24 41.42 34.09
C THR A 536 -70.00 39.93 34.03
N THR A 537 -69.41 39.49 32.92
CA THR A 537 -68.88 38.14 32.75
C THR A 537 -67.40 38.25 32.40
N LEU A 538 -66.57 37.45 33.07
CA LEU A 538 -65.15 37.29 32.77
C LEU A 538 -64.85 35.80 32.77
N ASP A 539 -64.29 35.30 31.69
CA ASP A 539 -63.89 33.91 31.53
C ASP A 539 -62.40 33.85 31.20
N LEU A 540 -61.71 32.94 31.85
CA LEU A 540 -60.30 32.65 31.60
C LEU A 540 -60.17 31.18 31.29
N GLN A 541 -59.76 30.85 30.07
CA GLN A 541 -59.52 29.48 29.64
C GLN A 541 -58.04 29.27 29.29
N LEU A 542 -57.36 28.41 30.05
CA LEU A 542 -56.02 27.92 29.73
C LEU A 542 -56.14 26.66 28.88
N ASN A 543 -55.51 26.62 27.71
CA ASN A 543 -55.48 25.47 26.81
C ASN A 543 -54.04 24.98 26.63
N ALA A 544 -53.83 23.67 26.73
CA ALA A 544 -52.51 23.06 26.56
C ALA A 544 -52.58 21.79 25.69
N MET A 545 -51.56 21.61 24.87
CA MET A 545 -51.36 20.45 24.01
C MET A 545 -49.90 20.03 23.97
N GLU A 546 -49.67 18.72 24.04
CA GLU A 546 -48.38 18.10 23.71
C GLU A 546 -48.65 16.83 22.89
N LYS A 547 -48.01 16.70 21.74
CA LYS A 547 -48.16 15.58 20.80
C LYS A 547 -46.78 15.05 20.41
N THR A 548 -46.62 13.74 20.38
CA THR A 548 -45.44 13.06 19.84
C THR A 548 -45.90 12.01 18.83
N GLY A 549 -45.27 12.00 17.66
CA GLY A 549 -45.52 11.03 16.59
C GLY A 549 -44.20 10.45 16.09
N ASN A 550 -44.14 9.13 15.94
CA ASN A 550 -42.97 8.44 15.40
C ASN A 550 -43.41 7.61 14.20
N GLY A 551 -42.63 7.64 13.12
CA GLY A 551 -42.83 6.85 11.92
C GLY A 551 -41.53 6.15 11.49
N GLU A 552 -41.65 4.91 11.03
CA GLU A 552 -40.54 4.17 10.41
C GLU A 552 -41.05 3.50 9.13
N VAL A 553 -40.37 3.74 8.01
CA VAL A 553 -40.68 3.17 6.70
C VAL A 553 -39.46 2.44 6.17
N VAL A 554 -39.61 1.15 5.87
CA VAL A 554 -38.52 0.32 5.33
C VAL A 554 -38.91 -0.19 3.95
N SER A 555 -38.08 0.10 2.95
CA SER A 555 -38.22 -0.39 1.58
C SER A 555 -37.04 -1.29 1.20
N GLN A 556 -37.32 -2.50 0.70
CA GLN A 556 -36.30 -3.50 0.39
C GLN A 556 -36.37 -4.02 -1.07
N PRO A 557 -35.91 -3.26 -2.07
CA PRO A 557 -35.80 -3.78 -3.44
C PRO A 557 -34.64 -4.79 -3.55
N LYS A 558 -34.89 -5.88 -4.28
CA LYS A 558 -33.91 -6.94 -4.54
C LYS A 558 -33.83 -7.24 -6.03
N VAL A 559 -32.63 -7.45 -6.55
CA VAL A 559 -32.39 -7.78 -7.96
C VAL A 559 -31.23 -8.77 -8.08
N VAL A 560 -31.29 -9.66 -9.08
CA VAL A 560 -30.21 -10.59 -9.42
C VAL A 560 -29.73 -10.26 -10.82
N THR A 561 -28.42 -10.20 -11.01
CA THR A 561 -27.82 -9.94 -12.31
C THR A 561 -26.49 -10.69 -12.48
N SER A 562 -26.03 -10.83 -13.72
CA SER A 562 -24.72 -11.40 -14.04
C SER A 562 -23.60 -10.39 -13.79
N ASP A 563 -22.37 -10.89 -13.64
CA ASP A 563 -21.18 -10.03 -13.57
C ASP A 563 -21.13 -9.05 -14.76
N LYS A 564 -20.94 -7.75 -14.46
CA LYS A 564 -20.89 -6.61 -15.40
C LYS A 564 -22.19 -6.27 -16.15
N GLU A 565 -23.30 -6.92 -15.84
CA GLU A 565 -24.60 -6.63 -16.47
C GLU A 565 -25.44 -5.70 -15.58
N THR A 566 -25.96 -4.61 -16.15
CA THR A 566 -26.82 -3.67 -15.43
C THR A 566 -28.22 -4.23 -15.24
N ALA A 567 -28.73 -4.18 -14.01
CA ALA A 567 -30.10 -4.52 -13.71
C ALA A 567 -30.83 -3.37 -13.01
N LYS A 568 -32.10 -3.18 -13.36
CA LYS A 568 -32.98 -2.12 -12.82
C LYS A 568 -34.29 -2.73 -12.34
N ILE A 569 -34.68 -2.41 -11.10
CA ILE A 569 -36.00 -2.69 -10.55
C ILE A 569 -36.67 -1.36 -10.20
N LEU A 570 -37.95 -1.20 -10.58
CA LEU A 570 -38.72 0.02 -10.38
C LEU A 570 -40.14 -0.32 -9.90
N LYS A 571 -40.62 0.42 -8.89
CA LYS A 571 -41.99 0.36 -8.38
C LYS A 571 -42.50 1.77 -8.11
N GLY A 572 -43.54 2.19 -8.81
CA GLY A 572 -44.13 3.51 -8.62
C GLY A 572 -45.28 3.80 -9.58
N SER A 573 -45.56 5.09 -9.75
CA SER A 573 -46.60 5.60 -10.65
C SER A 573 -46.05 6.71 -11.52
N GLU A 574 -46.59 6.86 -12.72
CA GLU A 574 -46.29 7.98 -13.61
C GLU A 574 -47.33 9.09 -13.45
N ILE A 575 -46.88 10.33 -13.33
CA ILE A 575 -47.73 11.51 -13.14
C ILE A 575 -47.71 12.34 -14.42
N PRO A 576 -48.87 12.64 -15.01
CA PRO A 576 -48.94 13.46 -16.22
C PRO A 576 -48.77 14.96 -15.90
N TYR A 577 -47.75 15.58 -16.49
CA TYR A 577 -47.53 17.03 -16.48
C TYR A 577 -47.94 17.63 -17.82
N GLN A 578 -48.63 18.77 -17.77
CA GLN A 578 -48.96 19.53 -18.98
C GLN A 578 -47.81 20.48 -19.30
N GLU A 579 -47.18 20.29 -20.46
CA GLU A 579 -46.12 21.15 -20.98
C GLU A 579 -46.65 21.97 -22.17
N ALA A 580 -46.25 23.24 -22.28
CA ALA A 580 -46.60 24.08 -23.43
C ALA A 580 -45.76 23.64 -24.64
N SER A 581 -46.40 23.13 -25.69
CA SER A 581 -45.73 22.81 -26.95
C SER A 581 -45.36 24.09 -27.70
N SER A 582 -44.34 24.02 -28.56
CA SER A 582 -43.91 25.13 -29.44
C SER A 582 -44.99 25.62 -30.41
N SER A 583 -46.04 24.82 -30.63
CA SER A 583 -47.22 25.17 -31.44
C SER A 583 -48.34 25.88 -30.67
N GLY A 584 -48.18 26.11 -29.36
CA GLY A 584 -49.23 26.63 -28.48
C GLY A 584 -50.27 25.59 -28.02
N ALA A 585 -50.14 24.34 -28.47
CA ALA A 585 -50.93 23.21 -27.97
C ALA A 585 -50.38 22.67 -26.63
N THR A 586 -51.24 22.14 -25.78
CA THR A 586 -50.83 21.46 -24.54
C THR A 586 -50.34 20.05 -24.85
N SER A 587 -49.10 19.72 -24.50
CA SER A 587 -48.53 18.37 -24.55
C SER A 587 -48.56 17.74 -23.15
N VAL A 588 -48.75 16.42 -23.04
CA VAL A 588 -48.71 15.72 -21.75
C VAL A 588 -47.43 14.90 -21.66
N SER A 589 -46.64 15.15 -20.61
CA SER A 589 -45.34 14.55 -20.31
C SER A 589 -45.44 13.77 -19.02
N PHE A 590 -45.16 12.46 -19.05
CA PHE A 590 -45.22 11.62 -17.85
C PHE A 590 -43.90 11.72 -17.08
N LYS A 591 -43.97 12.02 -15.78
CA LYS A 591 -42.83 11.96 -14.87
C LYS A 591 -43.01 10.80 -13.92
N GLU A 592 -42.02 9.93 -13.83
CA GLU A 592 -42.00 8.80 -12.91
C GLU A 592 -41.84 9.29 -11.46
N ALA A 593 -42.71 8.84 -10.56
CA ALA A 593 -42.55 8.94 -9.12
C ALA A 593 -42.48 7.51 -8.56
N ALA A 594 -41.26 7.00 -8.45
CA ALA A 594 -41.02 5.60 -8.15
C ALA A 594 -39.81 5.38 -7.21
N LEU A 595 -39.88 4.28 -6.47
CA LEU A 595 -38.70 3.65 -5.91
C LEU A 595 -38.00 2.86 -7.01
N SER A 596 -36.72 3.16 -7.27
CA SER A 596 -35.90 2.39 -8.20
C SER A 596 -34.52 2.08 -7.65
N LEU A 597 -34.03 0.89 -8.00
CA LEU A 597 -32.66 0.44 -7.76
C LEU A 597 -32.09 0.02 -9.12
N GLU A 598 -31.06 0.72 -9.57
CA GLU A 598 -30.28 0.38 -10.76
C GLU A 598 -28.85 0.07 -10.30
N VAL A 599 -28.34 -1.08 -10.69
CA VAL A 599 -27.03 -1.56 -10.24
C VAL A 599 -26.28 -2.31 -11.33
N THR A 600 -24.98 -2.05 -11.42
CA THR A 600 -24.03 -2.80 -12.25
C THR A 600 -22.94 -3.37 -11.35
N PRO A 601 -22.95 -4.68 -11.04
CA PRO A 601 -21.92 -5.30 -10.22
C PRO A 601 -20.71 -5.74 -11.05
N GLN A 602 -19.56 -5.81 -10.40
CA GLN A 602 -18.33 -6.37 -10.93
C GLN A 602 -17.64 -7.18 -9.84
N ILE A 603 -17.45 -8.47 -10.07
CA ILE A 603 -16.79 -9.38 -9.13
C ILE A 603 -15.28 -9.33 -9.35
N THR A 604 -14.56 -9.19 -8.26
CA THR A 604 -13.10 -9.19 -8.22
C THR A 604 -12.55 -10.60 -7.93
N PRO A 605 -11.29 -10.91 -8.32
CA PRO A 605 -10.70 -12.23 -8.08
C PRO A 605 -10.65 -12.68 -6.61
N ASP A 606 -10.69 -11.72 -5.67
CA ASP A 606 -10.71 -11.91 -4.23
C ASP A 606 -12.14 -11.94 -3.63
N ASN A 607 -13.16 -12.20 -4.46
CA ASN A 607 -14.58 -12.33 -4.06
C ASN A 607 -15.20 -11.07 -3.45
N ARG A 608 -14.70 -9.88 -3.79
CA ARG A 608 -15.40 -8.61 -3.49
C ARG A 608 -16.21 -8.14 -4.69
N ILE A 609 -17.24 -7.34 -4.44
CA ILE A 609 -18.13 -6.82 -5.46
C ILE A 609 -17.98 -5.31 -5.53
N ILE A 610 -17.53 -4.81 -6.67
CA ILE A 610 -17.60 -3.39 -7.02
C ILE A 610 -18.98 -3.16 -7.63
N MET A 611 -19.74 -2.20 -7.12
CA MET A 611 -21.07 -1.89 -7.64
C MET A 611 -21.16 -0.42 -7.98
N GLN A 612 -21.66 -0.12 -9.18
CA GLN A 612 -22.19 1.19 -9.51
C GLN A 612 -23.69 1.16 -9.23
N VAL A 613 -24.15 1.99 -8.31
CA VAL A 613 -25.49 1.90 -7.75
C VAL A 613 -26.15 3.26 -7.86
N LYS A 614 -27.36 3.27 -8.41
CA LYS A 614 -28.26 4.41 -8.43
C LYS A 614 -29.55 4.00 -7.75
N VAL A 615 -29.77 4.54 -6.56
CA VAL A 615 -31.01 4.37 -5.79
C VAL A 615 -31.80 5.65 -5.88
N ASN A 616 -33.07 5.55 -6.27
CA ASN A 616 -33.98 6.68 -6.28
C ASN A 616 -35.26 6.33 -5.51
N LYS A 617 -35.74 7.26 -4.69
CA LYS A 617 -37.00 7.20 -3.96
C LYS A 617 -37.75 8.50 -4.20
N ASP A 618 -38.59 8.47 -5.22
CA ASP A 618 -39.45 9.59 -5.62
C ASP A 618 -40.88 9.39 -5.11
N GLU A 619 -41.47 10.43 -4.51
CA GLU A 619 -42.86 10.39 -4.00
C GLU A 619 -43.66 11.63 -4.43
N PRO A 620 -44.93 11.45 -4.88
CA PRO A 620 -45.83 12.57 -5.16
C PRO A 620 -46.32 13.25 -3.88
N ASP A 621 -46.22 14.58 -3.83
CA ASP A 621 -46.80 15.38 -2.76
C ASP A 621 -48.16 15.96 -3.20
N TYR A 622 -49.23 15.20 -2.95
CA TYR A 622 -50.59 15.62 -3.26
C TYR A 622 -51.10 16.79 -2.40
N GLN A 623 -50.47 17.07 -1.25
CA GLN A 623 -50.90 18.17 -0.37
C GLN A 623 -50.47 19.53 -0.93
N ASN A 624 -49.35 19.57 -1.66
CA ASN A 624 -48.80 20.78 -2.26
C ASN A 624 -49.03 20.86 -3.78
N ALA A 625 -50.08 20.21 -4.30
CA ALA A 625 -50.38 20.17 -5.72
C ALA A 625 -50.73 21.55 -6.29
N VAL A 626 -50.13 21.90 -7.42
CA VAL A 626 -50.39 23.14 -8.15
C VAL A 626 -51.18 22.80 -9.40
N LEU A 627 -52.36 23.42 -9.57
CA LEU A 627 -53.27 23.14 -10.71
C LEU A 627 -53.63 21.65 -10.85
N GLY A 628 -53.73 20.92 -9.73
CA GLY A 628 -54.04 19.48 -9.71
C GLY A 628 -52.84 18.57 -10.01
N VAL A 629 -51.65 19.13 -10.23
CA VAL A 629 -50.41 18.37 -10.45
C VAL A 629 -49.54 18.41 -9.20
N PRO A 630 -49.26 17.27 -8.54
CA PRO A 630 -48.41 17.23 -7.35
C PRO A 630 -46.93 17.46 -7.70
N PRO A 631 -46.16 18.21 -6.92
CA PRO A 631 -44.69 18.18 -7.00
C PRO A 631 -44.16 16.81 -6.54
N ILE A 632 -42.99 16.41 -7.04
CA ILE A 632 -42.33 15.14 -6.67
C ILE A 632 -41.19 15.44 -5.69
N LYS A 633 -41.25 14.84 -4.51
CA LYS A 633 -40.13 14.81 -3.55
C LYS A 633 -39.14 13.75 -4.02
N LYS A 634 -37.88 14.16 -4.21
CA LYS A 634 -36.84 13.31 -4.77
C LYS A 634 -35.72 13.02 -3.78
N ASN A 635 -35.42 11.74 -3.60
CA ASN A 635 -34.30 11.27 -2.82
C ASN A 635 -33.44 10.34 -3.69
N GLU A 636 -32.27 10.80 -4.13
CA GLU A 636 -31.39 10.04 -5.02
C GLU A 636 -29.99 9.84 -4.41
N VAL A 637 -29.45 8.63 -4.54
CA VAL A 637 -28.07 8.28 -4.18
C VAL A 637 -27.41 7.61 -5.37
N ASN A 638 -26.30 8.20 -5.85
CA ASN A 638 -25.45 7.63 -6.90
C ASN A 638 -24.05 7.44 -6.35
N ALA A 639 -23.58 6.20 -6.31
CA ALA A 639 -22.27 5.87 -5.77
C ALA A 639 -21.64 4.67 -6.47
N LYS A 640 -20.30 4.63 -6.41
CA LYS A 640 -19.51 3.46 -6.77
C LYS A 640 -18.82 2.94 -5.52
N VAL A 641 -19.19 1.75 -5.07
CA VAL A 641 -18.74 1.17 -3.80
C VAL A 641 -18.11 -0.20 -4.00
N LEU A 642 -17.17 -0.57 -3.14
CA LEU A 642 -16.58 -1.90 -3.05
C LEU A 642 -17.04 -2.53 -1.74
N VAL A 643 -17.64 -3.72 -1.81
CA VAL A 643 -18.21 -4.42 -0.66
C VAL A 643 -17.80 -5.88 -0.71
N ASN A 644 -17.63 -6.50 0.46
CA ASN A 644 -17.37 -7.94 0.55
C ASN A 644 -18.66 -8.74 0.27
N ASP A 645 -18.50 -10.01 -0.14
CA ASP A 645 -19.63 -10.91 -0.34
C ASP A 645 -20.44 -11.12 0.96
N GLY A 646 -21.73 -10.81 0.92
CA GLY A 646 -22.67 -10.97 2.04
C GLY A 646 -22.63 -9.86 3.10
N GLU A 647 -21.71 -8.90 3.00
CA GLU A 647 -21.63 -7.79 3.96
C GLU A 647 -22.52 -6.61 3.56
N THR A 648 -23.01 -5.87 4.55
CA THR A 648 -23.85 -4.68 4.34
C THR A 648 -23.01 -3.41 4.47
N ILE A 649 -23.12 -2.51 3.50
CA ILE A 649 -22.55 -1.17 3.54
C ILE A 649 -23.65 -0.11 3.62
N VAL A 650 -23.39 0.99 4.32
CA VAL A 650 -24.18 2.23 4.24
C VAL A 650 -23.61 3.08 3.14
N ILE A 651 -24.37 3.30 2.06
CA ILE A 651 -23.91 4.12 0.93
C ILE A 651 -24.08 5.61 1.24
N GLY A 652 -25.12 5.96 1.99
CA GLY A 652 -25.41 7.33 2.36
C GLY A 652 -26.69 7.48 3.18
N GLY A 653 -26.93 8.71 3.59
CA GLY A 653 -28.13 9.10 4.32
C GLY A 653 -28.26 10.61 4.47
N VAL A 654 -29.45 11.05 4.87
CA VAL A 654 -29.76 12.47 5.12
C VAL A 654 -30.46 12.56 6.48
N PHE A 655 -29.93 13.40 7.36
CA PHE A 655 -30.57 13.76 8.62
C PHE A 655 -31.02 15.22 8.56
N SER A 656 -32.29 15.48 8.83
CA SER A 656 -32.83 16.82 8.94
C SER A 656 -33.51 17.01 10.29
N ASN A 657 -33.34 18.20 10.87
CA ASN A 657 -33.96 18.60 12.11
C ASN A 657 -34.47 20.03 11.94
N THR A 658 -35.79 20.21 12.03
CA THR A 658 -36.45 21.51 11.88
C THR A 658 -37.17 21.86 13.17
N GLN A 659 -36.72 22.93 13.82
CA GLN A 659 -37.37 23.46 15.01
C GLN A 659 -38.05 24.80 14.69
N THR A 660 -39.36 24.87 14.90
CA THR A 660 -40.16 26.07 14.76
C THR A 660 -40.64 26.51 16.14
N LYS A 661 -40.30 27.74 16.53
CA LYS A 661 -40.78 28.35 17.77
C LYS A 661 -41.51 29.65 17.46
N THR A 662 -42.80 29.69 17.78
CA THR A 662 -43.66 30.86 17.56
C THR A 662 -44.22 31.31 18.90
N THR A 663 -44.10 32.60 19.20
CA THR A 663 -44.74 33.20 20.38
C THR A 663 -45.63 34.33 19.91
N SER A 664 -46.94 34.14 20.02
CA SER A 664 -47.94 35.19 19.80
C SER A 664 -48.29 35.83 21.13
N LYS A 665 -48.28 37.15 21.25
CA LYS A 665 -48.53 37.83 22.54
C LYS A 665 -49.30 39.13 22.37
N VAL A 666 -50.02 39.53 23.41
CA VAL A 666 -50.59 40.88 23.49
C VAL A 666 -49.45 41.88 23.74
N PRO A 667 -49.31 42.95 22.93
CA PRO A 667 -48.32 43.99 23.18
C PRO A 667 -48.43 44.54 24.61
N PHE A 668 -47.29 44.87 25.24
CA PHE A 668 -47.17 45.32 26.64
C PHE A 668 -47.51 44.23 27.68
N LEU A 669 -48.72 43.66 27.66
CA LEU A 669 -49.20 42.71 28.67
C LEU A 669 -48.47 41.36 28.64
N GLY A 670 -48.07 40.89 27.46
CA GLY A 670 -47.35 39.62 27.31
C GLY A 670 -45.92 39.61 27.85
N ASP A 671 -45.32 40.78 28.08
CA ASP A 671 -43.94 40.93 28.54
C ASP A 671 -43.81 41.16 30.06
N VAL A 672 -44.94 41.25 30.78
CA VAL A 672 -44.94 41.41 32.24
C VAL A 672 -44.42 40.14 32.91
N PRO A 673 -43.46 40.22 33.87
CA PRO A 673 -43.00 39.06 34.62
C PRO A 673 -44.17 38.34 35.32
N VAL A 674 -44.13 37.00 35.33
CA VAL A 674 -45.15 36.12 35.93
C VAL A 674 -46.51 36.15 35.19
N VAL A 675 -47.14 37.31 35.10
CA VAL A 675 -48.50 37.49 34.57
C VAL A 675 -48.53 37.48 33.03
N GLY A 676 -47.45 37.86 32.36
CA GLY A 676 -47.40 37.90 30.89
C GLY A 676 -47.59 36.54 30.20
N ARG A 677 -47.41 35.43 30.94
CA ARG A 677 -47.78 34.09 30.46
C ARG A 677 -49.27 33.92 30.19
N LEU A 678 -50.13 34.72 30.84
CA LEU A 678 -51.57 34.73 30.59
C LEU A 678 -51.97 35.52 29.35
N PHE A 679 -51.03 36.21 28.71
CA PHE A 679 -51.26 37.07 27.56
C PHE A 679 -50.38 36.68 26.36
N LYS A 680 -49.98 35.40 26.29
CA LYS A 680 -49.21 34.84 25.18
C LYS A 680 -49.60 33.40 24.88
N ASN A 681 -49.40 33.00 23.62
CA ASN A 681 -49.43 31.63 23.13
C ASN A 681 -47.98 31.26 22.75
N ASP A 682 -47.46 30.17 23.32
CA ASP A 682 -46.17 29.59 22.97
C ASP A 682 -46.39 28.30 22.17
N TYR A 683 -45.90 28.26 20.93
CA TYR A 683 -45.92 27.11 20.03
C TYR A 683 -44.49 26.65 19.73
N VAL A 684 -44.21 25.36 19.96
CA VAL A 684 -42.94 24.71 19.66
C VAL A 684 -43.21 23.45 18.85
N GLN A 685 -42.58 23.35 17.69
CA GLN A 685 -42.59 22.16 16.84
C GLN A 685 -41.16 21.74 16.54
N ASP A 686 -40.86 20.45 16.70
CA ASP A 686 -39.58 19.81 16.40
C ASP A 686 -39.86 18.60 15.50
N THR A 687 -39.37 18.65 14.26
CA THR A 687 -39.52 17.57 13.26
C THR A 687 -38.14 17.08 12.87
N LYS A 688 -37.88 15.80 13.13
CA LYS A 688 -36.61 15.11 12.82
C LYS A 688 -36.87 14.01 11.81
N ASN A 689 -36.17 14.06 10.68
CA ASN A 689 -36.24 13.01 9.65
C ASN A 689 -34.85 12.45 9.38
N GLU A 690 -34.74 11.14 9.31
CA GLU A 690 -33.51 10.42 9.00
C GLU A 690 -33.77 9.42 7.87
N LEU A 691 -32.97 9.50 6.80
CA LEU A 691 -32.97 8.57 5.69
C LEU A 691 -31.63 7.86 5.65
N LEU A 692 -31.62 6.53 5.61
CA LEU A 692 -30.42 5.70 5.46
C LEU A 692 -30.60 4.70 4.32
N VAL A 693 -29.56 4.55 3.49
CA VAL A 693 -29.53 3.59 2.37
C VAL A 693 -28.44 2.56 2.61
N PHE A 694 -28.85 1.32 2.82
CA PHE A 694 -28.00 0.15 2.99
C PHE A 694 -27.98 -0.70 1.72
N LEU A 695 -26.87 -1.38 1.48
CA LEU A 695 -26.73 -2.30 0.35
C LEU A 695 -25.97 -3.55 0.77
N THR A 696 -26.48 -4.71 0.36
CA THR A 696 -25.89 -6.02 0.66
C THR A 696 -25.82 -6.83 -0.65
N PRO A 697 -24.63 -6.98 -1.26
CA PRO A 697 -24.43 -7.92 -2.36
C PRO A 697 -24.20 -9.34 -1.85
N ARG A 698 -24.61 -10.33 -2.62
CA ARG A 698 -24.32 -11.73 -2.38
C ARG A 698 -24.03 -12.44 -3.70
N ILE A 699 -22.89 -13.13 -3.79
CA ILE A 699 -22.55 -13.91 -4.96
C ILE A 699 -23.33 -15.23 -4.91
N MET A 700 -24.05 -15.51 -5.99
CA MET A 700 -24.87 -16.71 -6.13
C MET A 700 -23.97 -17.83 -6.67
N ASN A 701 -23.81 -18.89 -5.89
CA ASN A 701 -23.20 -20.12 -6.38
C ASN A 701 -24.27 -20.91 -7.15
N ASN A 702 -23.88 -21.60 -8.23
CA ASN A 702 -24.77 -22.34 -9.16
C ASN A 702 -25.64 -23.46 -8.54
N GLN A 703 -25.69 -23.60 -7.22
CA GLN A 703 -26.65 -24.46 -6.53
C GLN A 703 -27.89 -23.63 -6.19
N ALA A 704 -28.90 -23.81 -7.05
CA ALA A 704 -30.22 -23.20 -7.00
C ALA A 704 -30.72 -22.87 -5.60
N ILE A 705 -31.01 -21.59 -5.36
CA ILE A 705 -31.99 -21.20 -4.34
C ILE A 705 -33.36 -21.58 -4.94
N ALA A 706 -33.83 -22.78 -4.63
CA ALA A 706 -35.25 -23.08 -4.70
C ALA A 706 -35.92 -22.10 -3.74
N ILE A 707 -36.67 -21.15 -4.29
CA ILE A 707 -37.55 -20.30 -3.51
C ILE A 707 -38.66 -21.22 -3.01
N ASP A 708 -38.56 -21.65 -1.75
CA ASP A 708 -39.70 -22.27 -1.07
C ASP A 708 -40.81 -21.21 -1.03
N ARG A 709 -41.95 -21.56 -1.62
CA ARG A 709 -43.12 -20.69 -1.76
C ARG A 709 -43.87 -20.54 -0.45
#